data_AF-A0A3N6A0S2-F1
#
_entry.id   AF-A0A3N6A0S2-F1
#
_cell.length_a   1.000
_cell.length_b   1.000
_cell.length_c   1.000
_cell.angle_alpha   90.00
_cell.angle_beta   90.00
_cell.angle_gamma   90.00
#
_symmetry.space_group_name_H-M   'P 1'
#
loop_
_entity.id
_entity.type
_entity.pdbx_description
1 polymer ?
#
loop_
_entity_poly.entity_id
_entity_poly.type
_entity_poly.pdbx_seq_one_letter_code
_entity_poly.pdbx_strand_id
1 'polypeptide(L)'
;MSTRLIQGGTMGTASNPQSSGDSREGTFSVKAILAIWLAAAVPVFLAIRLLAPVLADWTGVSLTLVLLVVQGFCGLWMLFVAIVSLRREGITVDWPGIRDRLMLRGPVRFGRPVGRLRLAAWLIGFAIPAYLVLGLSTVLTVPTPLFPLFRYIYGTQPAGLHPLVGLTDPRFLHLYWFPLLAIATWVIWSLLGEEILFRGVLLPRLHARFRRAGWLINGFLYAVYYLFLPWLAPARLVFGCLAARLARRYSSTGVVLVWRSMEGLAVVGIAMFGILGSSLGDLTSVPARPYLVRCPPAASWAFRTNEKPWTSLPRYDFASTNPWQLDLRGRNLSAVDLSGRTSDLLMSTFDSRTKWPKTLPADFSPENVTALGRNPGLGVRELHRRGITGKGISIGIVDNVLLVDHAEYASQLKWYEEVGASPGEQTQMHASAVASIAVGRTVGVAPDAGLYFIGTGDNPRRILSGFSQTALGVRRLVEVSRLLPPEEKIRAISISQGWTPGIAGFEEVSAAVREAEAAGIFVLYCSMDRVRRDYRFSGLGRNALEDPDLPTSYTTGIWWRPLFEKRNGMTDSLLVPMDSRAVAAPNGRDEYVFYRSGGWSWVMPYLAGLYALTLQVDPSLRPDEFWSLAMKTGAIIELKQGGRTLPLGKIANPGALIDAVRTRAEEARE
;
A
#
# COMPACT_ATOMS: atom_id res chain seq x y z
N MET A 1 45.14 -13.82 90.09
CA MET A 1 46.58 -13.65 90.32
C MET A 1 47.28 -13.54 88.97
N SER A 2 47.58 -12.31 88.54
CA SER A 2 48.81 -11.89 87.86
C SER A 2 48.57 -10.55 87.22
N THR A 3 49.45 -9.63 87.59
CA THR A 3 49.30 -8.18 87.57
C THR A 3 50.37 -7.60 86.65
N ARG A 4 49.95 -6.69 85.76
CA ARG A 4 50.61 -5.49 85.19
C ARG A 4 52.09 -5.49 84.77
N LEU A 5 52.31 -4.85 83.61
CA LEU A 5 53.08 -3.59 83.39
C LEU A 5 52.82 -3.13 81.93
N ILE A 6 51.97 -2.15 81.60
CA ILE A 6 52.06 -0.67 81.60
C ILE A 6 53.25 -0.07 80.84
N GLN A 7 52.96 0.48 79.66
CA GLN A 7 53.35 1.80 79.10
C GLN A 7 52.31 2.06 77.98
N GLY A 8 51.62 3.19 77.79
CA GLY A 8 51.71 4.58 78.24
C GLY A 8 51.36 5.42 77.00
N GLY A 9 50.22 6.14 76.99
CA GLY A 9 49.86 6.99 75.84
C GLY A 9 48.39 7.37 75.75
N THR A 10 48.07 8.54 76.27
CA THR A 10 46.79 9.24 76.40
C THR A 10 46.00 9.52 75.10
N MET A 11 44.67 9.55 75.25
CA MET A 11 43.72 10.21 74.34
C MET A 11 44.10 11.69 74.09
N GLY A 12 43.94 12.14 72.84
CA GLY A 12 44.04 13.54 72.46
C GLY A 12 43.51 13.80 71.05
N THR A 13 42.27 14.31 71.02
CA THR A 13 41.74 15.33 70.10
C THR A 13 41.89 15.18 68.58
N ALA A 14 40.73 15.21 67.94
CA ALA A 14 40.50 15.55 66.55
C ALA A 14 41.42 16.68 66.04
N SER A 15 42.17 16.39 64.98
CA SER A 15 42.69 17.40 64.07
C SER A 15 42.43 16.93 62.64
N ASN A 16 41.71 17.79 61.94
CA ASN A 16 41.30 17.71 60.56
C ASN A 16 42.52 17.98 59.66
N PRO A 17 42.90 17.11 58.71
CA PRO A 17 43.73 17.55 57.60
C PRO A 17 42.81 18.22 56.58
N GLN A 18 42.89 19.54 56.59
CA GLN A 18 42.38 20.43 55.55
C GLN A 18 42.64 19.88 54.13
N SER A 19 41.57 19.87 53.35
CA SER A 19 41.50 20.41 51.99
C SER A 19 42.84 20.75 51.31
N SER A 20 43.26 19.89 50.40
CA SER A 20 43.98 20.32 49.20
C SER A 20 43.66 19.35 48.07
N GLY A 21 42.96 19.86 47.05
CA GLY A 21 42.44 19.06 45.94
C GLY A 21 41.10 19.54 45.36
N ASP A 22 40.68 20.78 45.62
CA ASP A 22 39.71 21.45 44.76
C ASP A 22 40.39 21.77 43.42
N SER A 23 40.08 21.00 42.37
CA SER A 23 40.22 21.48 41.00
C SER A 23 39.29 20.74 40.03
N ARG A 24 38.28 21.49 39.57
CA ARG A 24 37.36 21.28 38.42
C ARG A 24 35.96 20.71 38.71
N GLU A 25 35.21 21.31 39.62
CA GLU A 25 33.76 21.47 39.41
C GLU A 25 33.50 22.58 38.37
N GLY A 26 33.89 22.33 37.11
CA GLY A 26 33.54 23.21 36.00
C GLY A 26 32.06 23.07 35.67
N THR A 27 31.22 24.01 36.11
CA THR A 27 29.83 24.10 35.64
C THR A 27 29.82 24.29 34.12
N PHE A 28 29.44 23.27 33.37
CA PHE A 28 29.39 23.35 31.91
C PHE A 28 28.46 24.49 31.46
N SER A 29 28.98 25.37 30.61
CA SER A 29 28.20 26.47 30.03
C SER A 29 27.06 25.93 29.17
N VAL A 30 25.87 26.54 29.28
CA VAL A 30 24.71 26.22 28.44
C VAL A 30 25.06 26.36 26.95
N LYS A 31 25.89 27.36 26.60
CA LYS A 31 26.38 27.55 25.23
C LYS A 31 27.17 26.34 24.73
N ALA A 32 28.00 25.74 25.59
CA ALA A 32 28.79 24.56 25.22
C ALA A 32 27.91 23.31 25.03
N ILE A 33 26.90 23.13 25.90
CA ILE A 33 25.93 22.03 25.77
C ILE A 33 25.13 22.16 24.46
N LEU A 34 24.64 23.37 24.16
CA LEU A 34 23.90 23.66 22.93
C LEU A 34 24.79 23.53 21.69
N ALA A 35 26.06 23.93 21.76
CA ALA A 35 27.00 23.78 20.64
C ALA A 35 27.23 22.29 20.29
N ILE A 36 27.41 21.43 21.30
CA ILE A 36 27.53 19.98 21.07
C ILE A 36 26.26 19.41 20.45
N TRP A 37 25.09 19.81 20.97
CA TRP A 37 23.81 19.37 20.43
C TRP A 37 23.59 19.85 18.99
N LEU A 38 23.88 21.12 18.68
CA LEU A 38 23.78 21.69 17.33
C LEU A 38 24.72 21.01 16.34
N ALA A 39 25.96 20.73 16.77
CA ALA A 39 26.95 20.03 15.95
C ALA A 39 26.50 18.62 15.57
N ALA A 40 25.68 17.97 16.40
CA ALA A 40 25.07 16.68 16.06
C ALA A 40 23.77 16.84 15.26
N ALA A 41 22.87 17.72 15.68
CA ALA A 41 21.50 17.80 15.18
C ALA A 41 21.39 18.44 13.78
N VAL A 42 22.14 19.52 13.52
CA VAL A 42 22.02 20.27 12.26
C VAL A 42 22.51 19.43 11.07
N PRO A 43 23.69 18.78 11.09
CA PRO A 43 24.15 17.96 9.98
C PRO A 43 23.20 16.79 9.68
N VAL A 44 22.69 16.14 10.73
CA VAL A 44 21.67 15.08 10.63
C VAL A 44 20.43 15.59 9.89
N PHE A 45 19.90 16.74 10.30
CA PHE A 45 18.70 17.31 9.69
C PHE A 45 18.91 17.60 8.21
N LEU A 46 20.01 18.29 7.86
CA LEU A 46 20.34 18.62 6.48
C LEU A 46 20.54 17.35 5.62
N ALA A 47 21.23 16.35 6.16
CA ALA A 47 21.50 15.11 5.45
C ALA A 47 20.22 14.32 5.15
N ILE A 48 19.32 14.17 6.13
CA ILE A 48 18.08 13.40 5.96
C ILE A 48 17.04 14.16 5.13
N ARG A 49 16.91 15.48 5.33
CA ARG A 49 15.83 16.27 4.72
C ARG A 49 16.18 16.85 3.35
N LEU A 50 17.45 17.15 3.11
CA LEU A 50 17.87 17.82 1.87
C LEU A 50 18.72 16.90 1.01
N LEU A 51 19.77 16.29 1.59
CA LEU A 51 20.72 15.50 0.80
C LEU A 51 20.14 14.16 0.34
N ALA A 52 19.48 13.40 1.22
CA ALA A 52 18.99 12.06 0.89
C ALA A 52 17.96 12.04 -0.26
N PRO A 53 16.95 12.93 -0.32
CA PRO A 53 16.04 13.01 -1.46
C PRO A 53 16.77 13.32 -2.77
N VAL A 54 17.66 14.32 -2.76
CA VAL A 54 18.43 14.72 -3.95
C VAL A 54 19.32 13.58 -4.45
N LEU A 55 19.96 12.83 -3.54
CA LEU A 55 20.76 11.67 -3.90
C LEU A 55 19.91 10.53 -4.48
N ALA A 56 18.74 10.27 -3.91
CA ALA A 56 17.83 9.26 -4.44
C ALA A 56 17.38 9.59 -5.86
N ASP A 57 16.99 10.85 -6.10
CA ASP A 57 16.57 11.34 -7.41
C ASP A 57 17.74 11.30 -8.42
N TRP A 58 18.94 11.71 -8.00
CA TRP A 58 20.12 11.74 -8.86
C TRP A 58 20.64 10.35 -9.24
N THR A 59 20.61 9.40 -8.31
CA THR A 59 21.15 8.05 -8.54
C THR A 59 20.13 7.05 -9.06
N GLY A 60 18.83 7.35 -8.96
CA GLY A 60 17.75 6.41 -9.25
C GLY A 60 17.61 5.29 -8.22
N VAL A 61 18.41 5.30 -7.14
CA VAL A 61 18.36 4.32 -6.05
C VAL A 61 17.14 4.61 -5.16
N SER A 62 16.53 3.57 -4.58
CA SER A 62 15.38 3.74 -3.70
C SER A 62 15.69 4.69 -2.54
N LEU A 63 14.80 5.63 -2.29
CA LEU A 63 14.94 6.62 -1.22
C LEU A 63 15.19 5.96 0.15
N THR A 64 14.58 4.79 0.39
CA THR A 64 14.80 4.01 1.61
C THR A 64 16.25 3.53 1.75
N LEU A 65 16.86 3.01 0.68
CA LEU A 65 18.25 2.55 0.73
C LEU A 65 19.20 3.73 0.94
N VAL A 66 18.96 4.83 0.22
CA VAL A 66 19.73 6.08 0.43
C VAL A 66 19.60 6.57 1.86
N LEU A 67 18.39 6.58 2.43
CA LEU A 67 18.16 6.97 3.82
C LEU A 67 18.87 6.05 4.81
N LEU A 68 18.88 4.73 4.61
CA LEU A 68 19.62 3.80 5.50
C LEU A 68 21.13 4.07 5.50
N VAL A 69 21.70 4.35 4.32
CA VAL A 69 23.12 4.65 4.18
C VAL A 69 23.45 6.00 4.79
N VAL A 70 22.69 7.05 4.44
CA VAL A 70 22.85 8.41 4.97
C VAL A 70 22.68 8.41 6.49
N GLN A 71 21.70 7.68 7.03
CA GLN A 71 21.51 7.51 8.46
C GLN A 71 22.71 6.84 9.12
N GLY A 72 23.30 5.81 8.50
CA GLY A 72 24.54 5.19 8.98
C GLY A 72 25.68 6.21 9.12
N PHE A 73 25.93 7.00 8.08
CA PHE A 73 26.95 8.07 8.11
C PHE A 73 26.66 9.13 9.17
N CYS A 74 25.41 9.53 9.31
CA CYS A 74 25.01 10.51 10.30
C CYS A 74 25.17 9.95 11.74
N GLY A 75 25.00 8.64 11.93
CA GLY A 75 25.30 7.95 13.20
C GLY A 75 26.78 7.95 13.52
N LEU A 76 27.64 7.70 12.53
CA LEU A 76 29.11 7.82 12.67
C LEU A 76 29.53 9.26 13.00
N TRP A 77 28.88 10.25 12.38
CA TRP A 77 29.12 11.67 12.69
C TRP A 77 28.77 11.99 14.15
N MET A 78 27.60 11.54 14.64
CA MET A 78 27.24 11.72 16.04
C MET A 78 28.22 11.04 16.99
N LEU A 79 28.66 9.83 16.66
CA LEU A 79 29.68 9.12 17.42
C LEU A 79 31.00 9.91 17.45
N PHE A 80 31.42 10.49 16.32
CA PHE A 80 32.59 11.36 16.25
C PHE A 80 32.45 12.59 17.17
N VAL A 81 31.31 13.30 17.11
CA VAL A 81 31.03 14.44 17.99
C VAL A 81 31.08 14.02 19.47
N ALA A 82 30.53 12.85 19.80
CA ALA A 82 30.56 12.33 21.16
C ALA A 82 31.99 11.99 21.62
N ILE A 83 32.78 11.30 20.79
CA ILE A 83 34.17 10.93 21.08
C ILE A 83 35.03 12.18 21.29
N VAL A 84 34.94 13.18 20.42
CA VAL A 84 35.68 14.44 20.55
C VAL A 84 35.29 15.15 21.85
N SER A 85 33.99 15.14 22.19
CA SER A 85 33.49 15.74 23.43
C SER A 85 33.99 15.03 24.68
N LEU A 86 34.11 13.70 24.66
CA LEU A 86 34.64 12.90 25.78
C LEU A 86 36.16 13.07 25.93
N ARG A 87 36.91 13.08 24.82
CA ARG A 87 38.37 13.32 24.85
C ARG A 87 38.72 14.69 25.42
N ARG A 88 37.92 15.72 25.08
CA ARG A 88 38.06 17.07 25.67
C ARG A 88 37.80 17.11 27.18
N GLU A 89 37.07 16.13 27.72
CA GLU A 89 36.85 15.97 29.17
C GLU A 89 37.96 15.14 29.85
N GLY A 90 38.97 14.67 29.10
CA GLY A 90 40.01 13.79 29.64
C GLY A 90 39.54 12.35 29.87
N ILE A 91 38.38 11.96 29.32
CA ILE A 91 37.86 10.59 29.43
C ILE A 91 38.55 9.73 28.37
N THR A 92 39.11 8.59 28.79
CA THR A 92 39.65 7.59 27.87
C THR A 92 38.54 6.99 27.03
N VAL A 93 38.77 6.90 25.72
CA VAL A 93 37.81 6.31 24.77
C VAL A 93 38.16 4.83 24.59
N ASP A 94 38.20 4.12 25.70
CA ASP A 94 38.32 2.68 25.81
C ASP A 94 37.01 2.10 26.37
N TRP A 95 36.83 0.78 26.29
CA TRP A 95 35.60 0.14 26.78
C TRP A 95 35.30 0.46 28.26
N PRO A 96 36.28 0.42 29.19
CA PRO A 96 36.05 0.86 30.57
C PRO A 96 35.51 2.29 30.70
N GLY A 97 36.12 3.26 30.01
CA GLY A 97 35.69 4.66 30.04
C GLY A 97 34.28 4.87 29.48
N ILE A 98 33.95 4.22 28.35
CA ILE A 98 32.60 4.28 27.75
C ILE A 98 31.58 3.57 28.64
N ARG A 99 31.92 2.40 29.19
CA ARG A 99 31.06 1.60 30.07
C ARG A 99 30.67 2.39 31.31
N ASP A 100 31.64 3.06 31.92
CA ASP A 100 31.40 3.91 33.10
C ASP A 100 30.59 5.14 32.74
N ARG A 101 30.87 5.76 31.60
CA ARG A 101 30.13 6.95 31.15
C ARG A 101 28.67 6.67 30.84
N LEU A 102 28.39 5.53 30.22
CA LEU A 102 27.04 5.04 29.99
C LEU A 102 26.41 4.44 31.25
N MET A 103 27.12 4.28 32.37
CA MET A 103 26.60 3.57 33.55
C MET A 103 26.13 2.15 33.19
N LEU A 104 26.90 1.40 32.40
CA LEU A 104 26.60 -0.01 32.08
C LEU A 104 26.98 -0.93 33.26
N ARG A 105 26.30 -0.69 34.38
CA ARG A 105 26.42 -1.39 35.66
C ARG A 105 25.07 -2.02 36.01
N GLY A 106 25.07 -3.03 36.89
CA GLY A 106 23.82 -3.60 37.40
C GLY A 106 22.96 -2.51 38.06
N PRO A 107 21.61 -2.57 37.94
CA PRO A 107 20.74 -1.52 38.45
C PRO A 107 20.81 -1.46 39.99
N VAL A 108 21.12 -0.29 40.52
CA VAL A 108 21.22 -0.02 41.95
C VAL A 108 20.22 1.06 42.34
N ARG A 109 19.41 0.82 43.36
CA ARG A 109 18.47 1.82 43.90
C ARG A 109 18.77 2.04 45.38
N PHE A 110 19.08 3.28 45.76
CA PHE A 110 19.48 3.63 47.13
C PHE A 110 20.62 2.75 47.67
N GLY A 111 21.65 2.51 46.84
CA GLY A 111 22.81 1.70 47.23
C GLY A 111 22.59 0.19 47.26
N ARG A 112 21.37 -0.32 46.98
CA ARG A 112 21.08 -1.76 46.97
C ARG A 112 20.81 -2.29 45.54
N PRO A 113 21.29 -3.49 45.18
CA PRO A 113 20.98 -4.10 43.90
C PRO A 113 19.48 -4.41 43.79
N VAL A 114 18.92 -4.17 42.61
CA VAL A 114 17.51 -4.47 42.33
C VAL A 114 17.34 -5.96 42.00
N GLY A 115 16.43 -6.65 42.69
CA GLY A 115 16.16 -8.08 42.44
C GLY A 115 15.61 -8.35 41.03
N ARG A 116 15.96 -9.51 40.44
CA ARG A 116 15.65 -9.90 39.05
C ARG A 116 14.15 -9.84 38.70
N LEU A 117 13.28 -10.28 39.59
CA LEU A 117 11.81 -10.26 39.38
C LEU A 117 11.25 -8.84 39.30
N ARG A 118 11.76 -7.94 40.14
CA ARG A 118 11.41 -6.52 40.07
C ARG A 118 11.98 -5.90 38.81
N LEU A 119 13.22 -6.20 38.43
CA LEU A 119 13.78 -5.70 37.16
C LEU A 119 12.94 -6.14 35.94
N ALA A 120 12.48 -7.39 35.90
CA ALA A 120 11.62 -7.92 34.83
C ALA A 120 10.23 -7.26 34.80
N ALA A 121 9.56 -7.11 35.94
CA ALA A 121 8.28 -6.41 36.03
C ALA A 121 8.39 -4.92 35.60
N TRP A 122 9.54 -4.28 35.83
CA TRP A 122 9.80 -2.92 35.36
C TRP A 122 10.06 -2.86 33.86
N LEU A 123 10.84 -3.79 33.31
CA LEU A 123 11.06 -3.90 31.86
C LEU A 123 9.72 -4.05 31.13
N ILE A 124 8.84 -4.94 31.61
CA ILE A 124 7.54 -5.19 30.99
C ILE A 124 6.57 -4.01 31.21
N GLY A 125 6.46 -3.51 32.44
CA GLY A 125 5.49 -2.47 32.81
C GLY A 125 5.75 -1.10 32.18
N PHE A 126 7.00 -0.80 31.79
CA PHE A 126 7.34 0.43 31.08
C PHE A 126 7.49 0.22 29.57
N ALA A 127 7.94 -0.96 29.11
CA ALA A 127 8.01 -1.29 27.68
C ALA A 127 6.66 -1.19 27.00
N ILE A 128 5.61 -1.72 27.62
CA ILE A 128 4.25 -1.71 27.05
C ILE A 128 3.77 -0.28 26.76
N PRO A 129 3.81 0.70 27.68
CA PRO A 129 3.48 2.10 27.39
C PRO A 129 4.34 2.75 26.29
N ALA A 130 5.66 2.52 26.28
CA ALA A 130 6.53 3.11 25.26
C ALA A 130 6.26 2.52 23.86
N TYR A 131 6.01 1.21 23.78
CA TYR A 131 5.64 0.55 22.54
C TYR A 131 4.19 0.83 22.11
N LEU A 132 3.27 1.06 23.07
CA LEU A 132 1.93 1.57 22.78
C LEU A 132 1.98 2.99 22.22
N VAL A 133 2.82 3.87 22.77
CA VAL A 133 3.00 5.24 22.25
C VAL A 133 3.71 5.23 20.89
N LEU A 134 4.70 4.35 20.70
CA LEU A 134 5.36 4.16 19.40
C LEU A 134 4.37 3.60 18.36
N GLY A 135 3.63 2.54 18.71
CA GLY A 135 2.59 1.95 17.87
C GLY A 135 1.47 2.95 17.55
N LEU A 136 1.01 3.72 18.54
CA LEU A 136 0.03 4.79 18.36
C LEU A 136 0.58 5.91 17.47
N SER A 137 1.85 6.28 17.59
CA SER A 137 2.47 7.26 16.70
C SER A 137 2.52 6.78 15.24
N THR A 138 2.72 5.48 15.02
CA THR A 138 2.64 4.84 13.69
C THR A 138 1.20 4.76 13.17
N VAL A 139 0.21 4.56 14.06
CA VAL A 139 -1.22 4.54 13.69
C VAL A 139 -1.74 5.95 13.41
N LEU A 140 -1.33 6.95 14.18
CA LEU A 140 -1.68 8.37 13.96
C LEU A 140 -1.01 8.95 12.70
N THR A 141 0.02 8.29 12.16
CA THR A 141 0.61 8.60 10.85
C THR A 141 -0.12 7.97 9.65
N VAL A 142 -1.08 7.07 9.88
CA VAL A 142 -2.14 6.81 8.87
C VAL A 142 -2.91 8.12 8.72
N PRO A 143 -3.28 8.59 7.51
CA PRO A 143 -3.73 9.97 7.30
C PRO A 143 -4.94 10.31 8.17
N THR A 144 -4.70 10.86 9.35
CA THR A 144 -5.75 11.35 10.24
C THR A 144 -5.88 12.86 10.02
N PRO A 145 -7.10 13.39 9.92
CA PRO A 145 -7.38 14.77 9.49
C PRO A 145 -6.97 15.86 10.50
N LEU A 146 -6.16 15.57 11.52
CA LEU A 146 -6.02 16.41 12.71
C LEU A 146 -4.92 17.50 12.67
N PHE A 147 -4.06 17.62 11.65
CA PHE A 147 -2.98 18.64 11.69
C PHE A 147 -2.69 19.36 10.35
N PRO A 148 -3.42 20.45 10.02
CA PRO A 148 -3.25 21.25 8.80
C PRO A 148 -1.91 22.01 8.70
N LEU A 149 -1.39 22.54 9.82
CA LEU A 149 -0.14 23.33 9.84
C LEU A 149 1.09 22.48 9.48
N PHE A 150 1.06 21.19 9.81
CA PHE A 150 2.13 20.23 9.51
C PHE A 150 2.22 19.92 8.01
N ARG A 151 1.06 19.81 7.34
CA ARG A 151 0.98 19.59 5.89
C ARG A 151 1.54 20.78 5.10
N TYR A 152 1.39 22.00 5.62
CA TYR A 152 1.90 23.22 4.99
C TYR A 152 3.43 23.35 5.09
N ILE A 153 4.03 22.97 6.22
CA ILE A 153 5.48 23.09 6.46
C ILE A 153 6.26 21.91 5.86
N TYR A 154 5.68 20.70 5.82
CA TYR A 154 6.41 19.46 5.45
C TYR A 154 5.93 18.78 4.15
N GLY A 155 4.91 19.32 3.47
CA GLY A 155 4.37 18.79 2.22
C GLY A 155 3.48 17.54 2.38
N THR A 156 2.89 17.07 1.28
CA THR A 156 2.22 15.75 1.21
C THR A 156 3.26 14.66 1.00
N GLN A 157 3.55 13.90 2.06
CA GLN A 157 4.19 12.57 2.12
C GLN A 157 4.92 12.08 0.84
N PRO A 158 6.25 12.08 0.78
CA PRO A 158 6.99 11.03 0.08
C PRO A 158 6.92 9.78 0.96
N ALA A 159 6.25 8.72 0.50
CA ALA A 159 6.13 7.45 1.22
C ALA A 159 7.49 6.85 1.68
N GLY A 160 8.61 7.29 1.08
CA GLY A 160 9.96 6.85 1.42
C GLY A 160 10.57 7.44 2.69
N LEU A 161 10.00 8.48 3.33
CA LEU A 161 10.56 9.06 4.57
C LEU A 161 10.14 8.31 5.84
N HIS A 162 9.18 7.38 5.76
CA HIS A 162 8.87 6.49 6.88
C HIS A 162 9.78 5.27 6.79
N PRO A 163 10.85 5.17 7.63
CA PRO A 163 11.88 4.15 7.43
C PRO A 163 11.29 2.75 7.44
N LEU A 164 10.29 2.48 8.28
CA LEU A 164 9.68 1.15 8.41
C LEU A 164 8.78 0.74 7.23
N VAL A 165 8.17 1.68 6.51
CA VAL A 165 7.35 1.35 5.33
C VAL A 165 8.27 1.05 4.15
N GLY A 166 9.32 1.87 4.01
CA GLY A 166 10.39 1.62 3.05
C GLY A 166 11.06 0.26 3.21
N LEU A 167 11.26 -0.23 4.44
CA LEU A 167 11.84 -1.56 4.69
C LEU A 167 11.01 -2.72 4.09
N THR A 168 9.74 -2.48 3.76
CA THR A 168 8.85 -3.44 3.10
C THR A 168 8.69 -3.18 1.60
N ASP A 169 9.49 -2.29 1.03
CA ASP A 169 9.47 -1.99 -0.40
C ASP A 169 9.70 -3.27 -1.20
N PRO A 170 8.80 -3.61 -2.13
CA PRO A 170 8.95 -4.79 -2.98
C PRO A 170 10.25 -4.85 -3.79
N ARG A 171 10.95 -3.73 -4.02
CA ARG A 171 12.29 -3.72 -4.64
C ARG A 171 13.35 -4.45 -3.84
N PHE A 172 13.12 -4.68 -2.55
CA PHE A 172 14.07 -5.38 -1.68
C PHE A 172 13.80 -6.89 -1.56
N LEU A 173 12.83 -7.43 -2.31
CA LEU A 173 12.57 -8.87 -2.36
C LEU A 173 13.87 -9.65 -2.65
N HIS A 174 14.11 -10.71 -1.88
CA HIS A 174 15.32 -11.56 -1.95
C HIS A 174 16.69 -10.88 -1.70
N LEU A 175 16.74 -9.61 -1.33
CA LEU A 175 17.99 -8.99 -0.91
C LEU A 175 18.32 -9.40 0.53
N TYR A 176 18.82 -10.63 0.73
CA TYR A 176 19.12 -11.18 2.06
C TYR A 176 20.19 -10.40 2.84
N TRP A 177 20.98 -9.56 2.16
CA TRP A 177 21.90 -8.62 2.81
C TRP A 177 21.19 -7.38 3.40
N PHE A 178 19.98 -7.08 2.96
CA PHE A 178 19.25 -5.87 3.35
C PHE A 178 18.91 -5.80 4.85
N PRO A 179 18.44 -6.89 5.51
CA PRO A 179 18.28 -6.90 6.96
C PRO A 179 19.60 -6.68 7.72
N LEU A 180 20.73 -7.17 7.19
CA LEU A 180 22.06 -6.95 7.77
C LEU A 180 22.46 -5.48 7.69
N LEU A 181 22.20 -4.81 6.57
CA LEU A 181 22.40 -3.37 6.44
C LEU A 181 21.49 -2.60 7.41
N ALA A 182 20.20 -2.96 7.47
CA ALA A 182 19.23 -2.30 8.34
C ALA A 182 19.63 -2.38 9.82
N ILE A 183 20.07 -3.56 10.30
CA ILE A 183 20.53 -3.70 11.68
C ILE A 183 21.87 -3.01 11.92
N ALA A 184 22.80 -3.03 10.96
CA ALA A 184 24.09 -2.33 11.08
C ALA A 184 23.88 -0.82 11.22
N THR A 185 23.07 -0.23 10.32
CA THR A 185 22.66 1.18 10.40
C THR A 185 21.97 1.47 11.72
N TRP A 186 21.05 0.59 12.17
CA TRP A 186 20.38 0.75 13.45
C TRP A 186 21.36 0.80 14.62
N VAL A 187 22.31 -0.12 14.69
CA VAL A 187 23.32 -0.17 15.77
C VAL A 187 24.18 1.10 15.77
N ILE A 188 24.67 1.51 14.60
CA ILE A 188 25.52 2.70 14.45
C ILE A 188 24.76 3.95 14.88
N TRP A 189 23.53 4.12 14.39
CA TRP A 189 22.71 5.28 14.67
C TRP A 189 22.23 5.31 16.13
N SER A 190 21.55 4.26 16.53
CA SER A 190 20.78 4.20 17.76
C SER A 190 21.65 3.97 18.98
N LEU A 191 22.56 2.99 18.92
CA LEU A 191 23.35 2.59 20.08
C LEU A 191 24.64 3.41 20.19
N LEU A 192 25.39 3.54 19.10
CA LEU A 192 26.68 4.23 19.12
C LEU A 192 26.52 5.74 19.02
N GLY A 193 25.68 6.23 18.12
CA GLY A 193 25.43 7.67 17.96
C GLY A 193 24.60 8.25 19.09
N GLU A 194 23.32 7.88 19.15
CA GLU A 194 22.35 8.54 20.03
C GLU A 194 22.58 8.26 21.51
N GLU A 195 22.74 7.00 21.94
CA GLU A 195 22.87 6.71 23.37
C GLU A 195 24.17 7.29 23.96
N ILE A 196 25.29 7.20 23.24
CA ILE A 196 26.56 7.80 23.69
C ILE A 196 26.45 9.33 23.75
N LEU A 197 25.87 9.97 22.74
CA LEU A 197 25.72 11.42 22.74
C LEU A 197 24.74 11.90 23.82
N PHE A 198 23.51 11.38 23.84
CA PHE A 198 22.48 11.90 24.71
C PHE A 198 22.64 11.44 26.16
N ARG A 199 23.02 10.19 26.42
CA ARG A 199 23.08 9.62 27.77
C ARG A 199 24.50 9.62 28.31
N GLY A 200 25.50 9.44 27.44
CA GLY A 200 26.90 9.55 27.78
C GLY A 200 27.41 10.99 27.86
N VAL A 201 27.13 11.87 26.88
CA VAL A 201 27.74 13.21 26.83
C VAL A 201 26.83 14.28 27.44
N LEU A 202 25.59 14.40 26.97
CA LEU A 202 24.69 15.51 27.31
C LEU A 202 24.04 15.35 28.68
N LEU A 203 23.51 14.17 29.01
CA LEU A 203 22.75 13.95 30.25
C LEU A 203 23.57 14.31 31.52
N PRO A 204 24.85 13.92 31.66
CA PRO A 204 25.61 14.26 32.86
C PRO A 204 25.92 15.76 32.96
N ARG A 205 26.18 16.44 31.83
CA ARG A 205 26.39 17.90 31.78
C ARG A 205 25.11 18.66 32.17
N LEU A 206 23.96 18.22 31.63
CA LEU A 206 22.65 18.76 31.96
C LEU A 206 22.30 18.54 33.43
N HIS A 207 22.69 17.41 34.01
CA HIS A 207 22.50 17.17 35.44
C HIS A 207 23.41 18.02 36.32
N ALA A 208 24.68 18.18 35.97
CA ALA A 208 25.58 19.08 36.69
C ALA A 208 25.02 20.51 36.72
N ARG A 209 24.41 20.97 35.61
CA ARG A 209 23.91 22.35 35.49
C ARG A 209 22.50 22.57 36.04
N PHE A 210 21.57 21.66 35.78
CA PHE A 210 20.12 21.81 36.04
C PHE A 210 19.58 20.85 37.11
N ARG A 211 20.46 20.07 37.77
CA ARG A 211 20.16 19.16 38.88
C ARG A 211 18.96 18.26 38.58
N ARG A 212 17.83 18.51 39.27
CA ARG A 212 16.61 17.69 39.20
C ARG A 212 15.89 17.77 37.85
N ALA A 213 16.08 18.84 37.07
CA ALA A 213 15.44 19.05 35.77
C ALA A 213 16.25 18.50 34.58
N GLY A 214 17.51 18.09 34.78
CA GLY A 214 18.40 17.66 33.69
C GLY A 214 17.85 16.53 32.81
N TRP A 215 17.04 15.63 33.36
CA TRP A 215 16.42 14.53 32.61
C TRP A 215 15.29 15.00 31.69
N LEU A 216 14.51 16.03 32.09
CA LEU A 216 13.47 16.63 31.25
C LEU A 216 14.11 17.38 30.08
N ILE A 217 15.15 18.16 30.35
CA ILE A 217 15.86 18.93 29.32
C ILE A 217 16.54 17.97 28.33
N ASN A 218 17.11 16.85 28.80
CA ASN A 218 17.68 15.83 27.93
C ASN A 218 16.61 15.20 27.03
N GLY A 219 15.45 14.83 27.59
CA GLY A 219 14.33 14.31 26.81
C GLY A 219 13.79 15.31 25.79
N PHE A 220 13.71 16.60 26.15
CA PHE A 220 13.33 17.67 25.24
C PHE A 220 14.34 17.85 24.10
N LEU A 221 15.64 17.95 24.40
CA LEU A 221 16.68 18.05 23.37
C LEU A 221 16.71 16.82 22.45
N TYR A 222 16.39 15.64 22.98
CA TYR A 222 16.25 14.42 22.19
C TYR A 222 15.02 14.49 21.27
N ALA A 223 13.89 15.00 21.74
CA ALA A 223 12.71 15.20 20.89
C ALA A 223 12.92 16.23 19.79
N VAL A 224 13.52 17.39 20.13
CA VAL A 224 13.85 18.45 19.16
C VAL A 224 14.87 17.95 18.13
N TYR A 225 15.79 17.08 18.54
CA TYR A 225 16.70 16.44 17.60
C TYR A 225 15.94 15.66 16.53
N TYR A 226 14.85 14.97 16.88
CA TYR A 226 13.99 14.25 15.93
C TYR A 226 13.11 15.13 15.05
N LEU A 227 13.29 16.45 14.98
CA LEU A 227 12.54 17.30 14.03
C LEU A 227 12.85 16.98 12.55
N PHE A 228 13.89 16.20 12.26
CA PHE A 228 14.08 15.60 10.93
C PHE A 228 13.08 14.47 10.61
N LEU A 229 12.43 13.89 11.64
CA LEU A 229 11.27 12.97 11.55
C LEU A 229 10.20 13.43 12.57
N PRO A 230 9.56 14.58 12.33
CA PRO A 230 8.86 15.34 13.36
C PRO A 230 7.64 14.61 13.96
N TRP A 231 7.08 13.62 13.27
CA TRP A 231 6.02 12.73 13.79
C TRP A 231 6.51 11.77 14.89
N LEU A 232 7.80 11.43 14.91
CA LEU A 232 8.39 10.65 16.00
C LEU A 232 8.70 11.53 17.22
N ALA A 233 8.78 12.86 17.08
CA ALA A 233 9.20 13.74 18.15
C ALA A 233 8.36 13.62 19.44
N PRO A 234 7.01 13.49 19.41
CA PRO A 234 6.22 13.26 20.63
C PRO A 234 6.56 11.93 21.31
N ALA A 235 6.66 10.85 20.54
CA ALA A 235 7.04 9.53 21.07
C ALA A 235 8.47 9.55 21.64
N ARG A 236 9.38 10.25 20.96
CA ARG A 236 10.79 10.41 21.38
C ARG A 236 10.92 11.33 22.58
N LEU A 237 10.03 12.30 22.79
CA LEU A 237 9.97 13.09 24.03
C LEU A 237 9.64 12.21 25.23
N VAL A 238 8.58 11.40 25.11
CA VAL A 238 8.16 10.47 26.17
C VAL A 238 9.28 9.46 26.45
N PHE A 239 9.80 8.81 25.40
CA PHE A 239 10.91 7.86 25.53
C PHE A 239 12.15 8.52 26.14
N GLY A 240 12.58 9.68 25.64
CA GLY A 240 13.79 10.35 26.09
C GLY A 240 13.73 10.76 27.56
N CYS A 241 12.60 11.30 28.00
CA CYS A 241 12.32 11.62 29.40
C CYS A 241 12.35 10.37 30.29
N LEU A 242 11.69 9.29 29.87
CA LEU A 242 11.68 8.02 30.62
C LEU A 242 13.07 7.40 30.70
N ALA A 243 13.78 7.31 29.59
CA ALA A 243 15.14 6.78 29.51
C ALA A 243 16.09 7.54 30.42
N ALA A 244 16.11 8.88 30.34
CA ALA A 244 16.95 9.72 31.19
C ALA A 244 16.60 9.60 32.68
N ARG A 245 15.30 9.54 33.01
CA ARG A 245 14.83 9.38 34.40
C ARG A 245 15.22 8.02 34.98
N LEU A 246 15.08 6.94 34.21
CA LEU A 246 15.40 5.59 34.63
C LEU A 246 16.92 5.40 34.77
N ALA A 247 17.69 5.88 33.79
CA ALA A 247 19.15 5.87 33.84
C ALA A 247 19.67 6.49 35.13
N ARG A 248 19.07 7.62 35.55
CA ARG A 248 19.40 8.27 36.81
C ARG A 248 18.89 7.52 38.03
N ARG A 249 17.62 7.07 38.05
CA ARG A 249 17.01 6.45 39.24
C ARG A 249 17.72 5.19 39.67
N TYR A 250 18.29 4.46 38.71
CA TYR A 250 18.93 3.16 38.92
C TYR A 250 20.43 3.17 38.68
N SER A 251 21.01 4.35 38.40
CA SER A 251 22.41 4.52 37.99
C SER A 251 22.83 3.50 36.93
N SER A 252 21.94 3.24 35.96
CA SER A 252 22.13 2.21 34.94
C SER A 252 21.37 2.50 33.66
N THR A 253 22.06 2.53 32.51
CA THR A 253 21.42 2.62 31.19
C THR A 253 21.13 1.26 30.55
N GLY A 254 21.49 0.14 31.19
CA GLY A 254 21.32 -1.19 30.61
C GLY A 254 19.87 -1.51 30.21
N VAL A 255 18.89 -0.98 30.95
CA VAL A 255 17.45 -1.08 30.62
C VAL A 255 17.10 -0.34 29.32
N VAL A 256 17.69 0.83 29.09
CA VAL A 256 17.50 1.60 27.85
C VAL A 256 18.09 0.84 26.67
N LEU A 257 19.26 0.22 26.85
CA LEU A 257 19.91 -0.58 25.82
C LEU A 257 19.09 -1.81 25.41
N VAL A 258 18.45 -2.50 26.36
CA VAL A 258 17.51 -3.60 26.08
C VAL A 258 16.35 -3.11 25.22
N TRP A 259 15.78 -1.95 25.54
CA TRP A 259 14.70 -1.34 24.76
C TRP A 259 15.11 -1.01 23.32
N ARG A 260 16.27 -0.38 23.15
CA ARG A 260 16.82 -0.05 21.83
C ARG A 260 17.17 -1.29 21.02
N SER A 261 17.51 -2.40 21.70
CA SER A 261 17.75 -3.70 21.08
C SER A 261 16.45 -4.34 20.58
N MET A 262 15.36 -4.26 21.35
CA MET A 262 14.04 -4.73 20.94
C MET A 262 13.49 -3.93 19.74
N GLU A 263 13.69 -2.61 19.71
CA GLU A 263 13.39 -1.80 18.52
C GLU A 263 14.22 -2.26 17.29
N GLY A 264 15.49 -2.61 17.48
CA GLY A 264 16.34 -3.15 16.42
C GLY A 264 15.87 -4.51 15.89
N LEU A 265 15.40 -5.41 16.77
CA LEU A 265 14.78 -6.68 16.38
C LEU A 265 13.51 -6.46 15.56
N ALA A 266 12.69 -5.46 15.91
CA ALA A 266 11.51 -5.10 15.14
C ALA A 266 11.88 -4.60 13.74
N VAL A 267 12.93 -3.78 13.61
CA VAL A 267 13.48 -3.33 12.31
C VAL A 267 13.90 -4.52 11.45
N VAL A 268 14.63 -5.49 12.02
CA VAL A 268 15.00 -6.72 11.32
C VAL A 268 13.77 -7.54 10.95
N GLY A 269 12.80 -7.71 11.84
CA GLY A 269 11.57 -8.43 11.56
C GLY A 269 10.78 -7.82 10.41
N ILE A 270 10.70 -6.49 10.34
CA ILE A 270 10.03 -5.75 9.26
C ILE A 270 10.81 -5.86 7.94
N ALA A 271 12.14 -5.75 7.97
CA ALA A 271 12.99 -5.93 6.79
C ALA A 271 12.94 -7.38 6.27
N MET A 272 13.01 -8.36 7.17
CA MET A 272 12.85 -9.79 6.87
C MET A 272 11.47 -10.07 6.27
N PHE A 273 10.43 -9.46 6.84
CA PHE A 273 9.09 -9.51 6.26
C PHE A 273 9.13 -8.95 4.84
N GLY A 274 9.68 -7.75 4.61
CA GLY A 274 9.89 -7.16 3.29
C GLY A 274 10.50 -8.15 2.27
N ILE A 275 11.64 -8.76 2.60
CA ILE A 275 12.39 -9.61 1.66
C ILE A 275 11.80 -11.01 1.45
N LEU A 276 11.03 -11.54 2.41
CA LEU A 276 10.43 -12.89 2.37
C LEU A 276 9.06 -12.93 1.65
N GLY A 277 8.67 -11.85 0.96
CA GLY A 277 7.48 -11.88 0.10
C GLY A 277 7.69 -12.82 -1.09
N SER A 278 6.61 -13.43 -1.58
CA SER A 278 6.63 -14.10 -2.89
C SER A 278 6.98 -13.06 -3.96
N SER A 279 8.17 -13.22 -4.55
CA SER A 279 8.58 -12.44 -5.70
C SER A 279 8.47 -13.25 -6.98
N LEU A 280 8.40 -12.51 -8.07
CA LEU A 280 8.49 -12.99 -9.43
C LEU A 280 9.91 -13.53 -9.65
N GLY A 281 10.04 -14.79 -10.07
CA GLY A 281 11.35 -15.37 -10.36
C GLY A 281 12.02 -14.71 -11.58
N ASP A 282 13.34 -14.86 -11.70
CA ASP A 282 14.08 -14.39 -12.88
C ASP A 282 13.56 -15.07 -14.16
N LEU A 283 13.26 -14.27 -15.18
CA LEU A 283 12.91 -14.77 -16.52
C LEU A 283 14.16 -14.82 -17.39
N THR A 284 14.79 -15.99 -17.45
CA THR A 284 15.91 -16.25 -18.36
C THR A 284 15.45 -16.82 -19.70
N SER A 285 14.23 -17.37 -19.78
CA SER A 285 13.63 -17.92 -21.01
C SER A 285 12.09 -17.98 -20.90
N VAL A 286 11.38 -18.12 -22.03
CA VAL A 286 9.92 -18.33 -22.04
C VAL A 286 9.59 -19.75 -21.52
N PRO A 287 8.96 -19.91 -20.35
CA PRO A 287 8.55 -21.22 -19.85
C PRO A 287 7.44 -21.85 -20.70
N ALA A 288 7.23 -23.15 -20.50
CA ALA A 288 6.11 -23.88 -21.10
C ALA A 288 4.77 -23.23 -20.71
N ARG A 289 3.81 -23.23 -21.64
CA ARG A 289 2.54 -22.51 -21.51
C ARG A 289 1.35 -23.47 -21.39
N PRO A 290 0.32 -23.13 -20.58
CA PRO A 290 0.23 -21.94 -19.74
C PRO A 290 1.21 -21.99 -18.56
N TYR A 291 1.84 -20.85 -18.26
CA TYR A 291 2.71 -20.74 -17.08
C TYR A 291 1.87 -20.28 -15.89
N LEU A 292 1.72 -21.12 -14.87
CA LEU A 292 0.96 -20.82 -13.66
C LEU A 292 1.87 -20.99 -12.45
N VAL A 293 2.17 -19.91 -11.72
CA VAL A 293 2.97 -19.98 -10.50
C VAL A 293 2.26 -20.77 -9.38
N ARG A 294 0.93 -20.73 -9.39
CA ARG A 294 0.05 -21.36 -8.40
C ARG A 294 -1.35 -21.55 -8.97
N CYS A 295 -2.11 -22.49 -8.40
CA CYS A 295 -3.55 -22.59 -8.56
C CYS A 295 -4.21 -22.20 -7.21
N PRO A 296 -4.61 -20.93 -7.02
CA PRO A 296 -5.13 -20.47 -5.75
C PRO A 296 -6.45 -21.16 -5.36
N PRO A 297 -6.69 -21.43 -4.07
CA PRO A 297 -7.96 -22.00 -3.63
C PRO A 297 -9.11 -21.02 -3.88
N ALA A 298 -10.23 -21.54 -4.37
CA ALA A 298 -11.43 -20.76 -4.64
C ALA A 298 -11.93 -20.01 -3.40
N ALA A 299 -12.53 -18.84 -3.62
CA ALA A 299 -13.05 -18.01 -2.55
C ALA A 299 -14.19 -18.72 -1.81
N SER A 300 -14.14 -18.71 -0.48
CA SER A 300 -15.27 -19.15 0.34
C SER A 300 -16.14 -17.96 0.75
N TRP A 301 -17.43 -18.02 0.45
CA TRP A 301 -18.43 -17.08 0.97
C TRP A 301 -19.11 -17.59 2.25
N ALA A 302 -18.54 -18.61 2.90
CA ALA A 302 -19.10 -19.22 4.11
C ALA A 302 -19.27 -18.23 5.28
N PHE A 303 -18.53 -17.12 5.31
CA PHE A 303 -18.75 -16.07 6.30
C PHE A 303 -20.13 -15.41 6.19
N ARG A 304 -20.73 -15.38 4.98
CA ARG A 304 -22.08 -14.81 4.76
C ARG A 304 -23.20 -15.80 5.09
N THR A 305 -22.92 -17.09 5.10
CA THR A 305 -23.90 -18.14 5.45
C THR A 305 -24.09 -18.27 6.97
N ASN A 306 -23.17 -17.70 7.77
CA ASN A 306 -23.27 -17.67 9.23
C ASN A 306 -24.11 -16.48 9.76
N GLU A 307 -24.57 -15.59 8.89
CA GLU A 307 -25.56 -14.59 9.28
C GLU A 307 -26.92 -15.25 9.51
N LYS A 308 -27.72 -14.69 10.43
CA LYS A 308 -29.07 -15.19 10.71
C LYS A 308 -29.86 -15.37 9.40
N PRO A 309 -30.55 -16.50 9.20
CA PRO A 309 -31.39 -16.71 8.02
C PRO A 309 -32.34 -15.54 7.85
N TRP A 310 -32.46 -15.03 6.62
CA TRP A 310 -33.43 -13.98 6.35
C TRP A 310 -34.83 -14.57 6.47
N THR A 311 -35.62 -14.02 7.39
CA THR A 311 -37.05 -14.34 7.50
C THR A 311 -37.88 -13.52 6.51
N SER A 312 -37.32 -12.42 6.00
CA SER A 312 -37.90 -11.58 4.94
C SER A 312 -36.78 -10.88 4.14
N LEU A 313 -37.06 -10.53 2.89
CA LEU A 313 -36.12 -9.79 2.04
C LEU A 313 -36.07 -8.30 2.48
N PRO A 314 -34.91 -7.70 2.78
CA PRO A 314 -34.79 -6.26 3.00
C PRO A 314 -35.30 -5.47 1.78
N ARG A 315 -35.89 -4.29 2.01
CA ARG A 315 -36.25 -3.38 0.92
C ARG A 315 -35.01 -2.64 0.43
N TYR A 316 -34.90 -2.45 -0.88
CA TYR A 316 -33.84 -1.67 -1.48
C TYR A 316 -34.09 -0.18 -1.27
N ASP A 317 -33.13 0.50 -0.65
CA ASP A 317 -33.13 1.94 -0.47
C ASP A 317 -32.39 2.62 -1.63
N PHE A 318 -33.13 3.37 -2.46
CA PHE A 318 -32.58 4.11 -3.58
C PHE A 318 -31.72 5.32 -3.16
N ALA A 319 -31.85 5.79 -1.91
CA ALA A 319 -31.01 6.86 -1.36
C ALA A 319 -29.70 6.34 -0.75
N SER A 320 -29.62 5.03 -0.47
CA SER A 320 -28.43 4.43 0.13
C SER A 320 -27.25 4.44 -0.83
N THR A 321 -26.09 4.81 -0.30
CA THR A 321 -24.81 4.78 -1.02
C THR A 321 -24.12 3.42 -0.92
N ASN A 322 -24.67 2.46 -0.18
CA ASN A 322 -24.11 1.11 -0.06
C ASN A 322 -24.54 0.25 -1.26
N PRO A 323 -23.64 -0.07 -2.20
CA PRO A 323 -23.98 -0.89 -3.37
C PRO A 323 -24.27 -2.35 -3.01
N TRP A 324 -23.93 -2.78 -1.79
CA TRP A 324 -24.09 -4.16 -1.29
C TRP A 324 -25.27 -4.32 -0.34
N GLN A 325 -26.18 -3.35 -0.27
CA GLN A 325 -27.32 -3.39 0.64
C GLN A 325 -28.25 -4.60 0.43
N LEU A 326 -28.27 -5.16 -0.79
CA LEU A 326 -29.03 -6.36 -1.13
C LEU A 326 -28.15 -7.38 -1.86
N ASP A 327 -27.22 -7.97 -1.10
CA ASP A 327 -26.28 -8.99 -1.56
C ASP A 327 -26.76 -10.41 -1.19
N LEU A 328 -27.34 -11.10 -2.17
CA LEU A 328 -27.95 -12.42 -2.08
C LEU A 328 -26.99 -13.56 -2.43
N ARG A 329 -25.73 -13.26 -2.71
CA ARG A 329 -24.72 -14.24 -3.10
C ARG A 329 -24.55 -15.33 -2.05
N GLY A 330 -24.67 -16.59 -2.46
CA GLY A 330 -24.58 -17.78 -1.61
C GLY A 330 -25.69 -17.91 -0.56
N ARG A 331 -26.72 -17.05 -0.59
CA ARG A 331 -27.82 -17.08 0.38
C ARG A 331 -28.83 -18.16 0.05
N ASN A 332 -29.49 -18.66 1.09
CA ASN A 332 -30.66 -19.52 0.95
C ASN A 332 -31.94 -18.73 1.22
N LEU A 333 -32.72 -18.47 0.16
CA LEU A 333 -34.01 -17.78 0.19
C LEU A 333 -35.19 -18.75 0.04
N SER A 334 -34.96 -20.07 0.13
CA SER A 334 -35.99 -21.09 -0.17
C SER A 334 -37.25 -20.99 0.68
N ALA A 335 -37.16 -20.36 1.86
CA ALA A 335 -38.26 -20.15 2.81
C ALA A 335 -38.77 -18.70 2.85
N VAL A 336 -38.25 -17.81 2.00
CA VAL A 336 -38.62 -16.39 2.00
C VAL A 336 -39.73 -16.16 0.98
N ASP A 337 -40.80 -15.48 1.39
CA ASP A 337 -41.81 -14.99 0.46
C ASP A 337 -41.28 -13.76 -0.30
N LEU A 338 -41.17 -13.92 -1.62
CA LEU A 338 -40.68 -12.88 -2.53
C LEU A 338 -41.80 -12.23 -3.33
N SER A 339 -43.06 -12.53 -3.03
CA SER A 339 -44.23 -11.96 -3.71
C SER A 339 -44.22 -10.42 -3.64
N GLY A 340 -44.39 -9.77 -4.79
CA GLY A 340 -44.38 -8.30 -4.89
C GLY A 340 -43.01 -7.64 -4.68
N ARG A 341 -41.90 -8.41 -4.69
CA ARG A 341 -40.54 -7.90 -4.44
C ARG A 341 -39.69 -7.70 -5.70
N THR A 342 -40.29 -7.67 -6.88
CA THR A 342 -39.59 -7.54 -8.17
C THR A 342 -38.62 -6.35 -8.20
N SER A 343 -39.06 -5.17 -7.75
CA SER A 343 -38.21 -3.96 -7.76
C SER A 343 -36.94 -4.10 -6.92
N ASP A 344 -37.03 -4.79 -5.78
CA ASP A 344 -35.88 -5.06 -4.93
C ASP A 344 -34.97 -6.11 -5.56
N LEU A 345 -35.54 -7.20 -6.08
CA LEU A 345 -34.80 -8.30 -6.71
C LEU A 345 -34.01 -7.83 -7.93
N LEU A 346 -34.59 -6.95 -8.76
CA LEU A 346 -33.90 -6.34 -9.89
C LEU A 346 -32.77 -5.38 -9.47
N MET A 347 -32.70 -5.00 -8.20
CA MET A 347 -31.60 -4.21 -7.64
C MET A 347 -30.58 -5.06 -6.86
N SER A 348 -30.80 -6.37 -6.75
CA SER A 348 -29.96 -7.27 -5.96
C SER A 348 -28.70 -7.74 -6.71
N THR A 349 -27.69 -8.14 -5.94
CA THR A 349 -26.54 -8.93 -6.44
C THR A 349 -26.77 -10.38 -6.03
N PHE A 350 -26.65 -11.33 -6.95
CA PHE A 350 -26.83 -12.76 -6.67
C PHE A 350 -25.89 -13.61 -7.52
N ASP A 351 -25.72 -14.87 -7.16
CA ASP A 351 -24.83 -15.79 -7.88
C ASP A 351 -25.50 -17.13 -8.17
N SER A 352 -24.78 -17.98 -8.89
CA SER A 352 -25.16 -19.36 -9.20
C SER A 352 -25.46 -20.22 -7.96
N ARG A 353 -24.97 -19.84 -6.77
CA ARG A 353 -25.24 -20.53 -5.50
C ARG A 353 -26.39 -19.95 -4.68
N THR A 354 -26.98 -18.82 -5.10
CA THR A 354 -28.19 -18.29 -4.48
C THR A 354 -29.32 -19.30 -4.65
N LYS A 355 -29.88 -19.79 -3.54
CA LYS A 355 -31.02 -20.72 -3.57
C LYS A 355 -32.32 -19.94 -3.52
N TRP A 356 -33.13 -20.05 -4.57
CA TRP A 356 -34.40 -19.35 -4.70
C TRP A 356 -35.56 -20.17 -4.13
N PRO A 357 -36.67 -19.53 -3.69
CA PRO A 357 -37.92 -20.23 -3.39
C PRO A 357 -38.53 -20.84 -4.65
N LYS A 358 -39.47 -21.78 -4.47
CA LYS A 358 -40.16 -22.45 -5.59
C LYS A 358 -40.95 -21.49 -6.48
N THR A 359 -41.45 -20.39 -5.91
CA THR A 359 -42.24 -19.38 -6.61
C THR A 359 -41.50 -18.05 -6.56
N LEU A 360 -41.23 -17.49 -7.74
CA LEU A 360 -40.67 -16.15 -7.93
C LEU A 360 -41.73 -15.21 -8.52
N PRO A 361 -41.59 -13.89 -8.36
CA PRO A 361 -42.43 -12.94 -9.09
C PRO A 361 -42.37 -13.17 -10.60
N ALA A 362 -43.52 -13.05 -11.29
CA ALA A 362 -43.63 -13.34 -12.72
C ALA A 362 -42.64 -12.55 -13.59
N ASP A 363 -42.35 -11.31 -13.20
CA ASP A 363 -41.46 -10.40 -13.92
C ASP A 363 -39.98 -10.53 -13.52
N PHE A 364 -39.59 -11.55 -12.75
CA PHE A 364 -38.22 -11.77 -12.31
C PHE A 364 -37.76 -13.21 -12.56
N SER A 365 -36.76 -13.37 -13.43
CA SER A 365 -36.02 -14.62 -13.62
C SER A 365 -34.52 -14.36 -13.41
N PRO A 366 -33.89 -14.96 -12.37
CA PRO A 366 -32.45 -14.93 -12.17
C PRO A 366 -31.66 -15.38 -13.40
N GLU A 367 -32.17 -16.40 -14.10
CA GLU A 367 -31.55 -16.97 -15.30
C GLU A 367 -31.54 -15.97 -16.45
N ASN A 368 -32.68 -15.31 -16.70
CA ASN A 368 -32.78 -14.29 -17.74
C ASN A 368 -31.89 -13.07 -17.43
N VAL A 369 -31.94 -12.58 -16.19
CA VAL A 369 -31.09 -11.47 -15.73
C VAL A 369 -29.61 -11.82 -15.89
N THR A 370 -29.22 -13.05 -15.55
CA THR A 370 -27.84 -13.52 -15.73
C THR A 370 -27.48 -13.61 -17.21
N ALA A 371 -28.35 -14.18 -18.04
CA ALA A 371 -28.11 -14.33 -19.48
C ALA A 371 -27.91 -12.98 -20.18
N LEU A 372 -28.78 -12.00 -19.91
CA LEU A 372 -28.63 -10.63 -20.39
C LEU A 372 -27.36 -9.99 -19.84
N GLY A 373 -27.07 -10.19 -18.55
CA GLY A 373 -25.86 -9.66 -17.91
C GLY A 373 -24.55 -10.18 -18.50
N ARG A 374 -24.53 -11.41 -19.04
CA ARG A 374 -23.33 -11.97 -19.69
C ARG A 374 -23.01 -11.26 -21.01
N ASN A 375 -24.01 -10.77 -21.73
CA ASN A 375 -23.77 -10.08 -23.00
C ASN A 375 -22.89 -8.82 -22.77
N PRO A 376 -21.71 -8.71 -23.42
CA PRO A 376 -20.87 -7.51 -23.33
C PRO A 376 -21.65 -6.22 -23.67
N GLY A 377 -22.66 -6.33 -24.52
CA GLY A 377 -23.51 -5.23 -24.94
C GLY A 377 -22.93 -4.41 -26.09
N LEU A 378 -23.71 -3.45 -26.57
CA LEU A 378 -23.39 -2.56 -27.68
C LEU A 378 -23.06 -3.30 -29.00
N GLY A 379 -23.59 -4.50 -29.21
CA GLY A 379 -23.41 -5.26 -30.44
C GLY A 379 -22.06 -5.96 -30.57
N VAL A 380 -21.26 -6.07 -29.49
CA VAL A 380 -19.96 -6.76 -29.53
C VAL A 380 -20.07 -8.21 -30.01
N ARG A 381 -21.15 -8.92 -29.65
CA ARG A 381 -21.37 -10.30 -30.12
C ARG A 381 -21.53 -10.41 -31.64
N GLU A 382 -21.99 -9.34 -32.30
CA GLU A 382 -22.03 -9.30 -33.75
C GLU A 382 -20.62 -9.25 -34.36
N LEU A 383 -19.70 -8.53 -33.72
CA LEU A 383 -18.29 -8.53 -34.11
C LEU A 383 -17.68 -9.93 -33.97
N HIS A 384 -18.01 -10.65 -32.89
CA HIS A 384 -17.57 -12.04 -32.70
C HIS A 384 -18.08 -12.95 -33.81
N ARG A 385 -19.36 -12.82 -34.20
CA ARG A 385 -19.93 -13.58 -35.34
C ARG A 385 -19.24 -13.26 -36.68
N ARG A 386 -18.74 -12.03 -36.84
CA ARG A 386 -17.91 -11.60 -37.98
C ARG A 386 -16.45 -12.04 -37.88
N GLY A 387 -16.06 -12.80 -36.85
CA GLY A 387 -14.70 -13.30 -36.64
C GLY A 387 -13.73 -12.29 -36.00
N ILE A 388 -14.24 -11.16 -35.49
CA ILE A 388 -13.46 -10.13 -34.79
C ILE A 388 -13.60 -10.39 -33.29
N THR A 389 -12.65 -11.14 -32.73
CA THR A 389 -12.70 -11.71 -31.38
C THR A 389 -11.49 -11.34 -30.51
N GLY A 390 -10.59 -10.50 -31.03
CA GLY A 390 -9.31 -10.15 -30.40
C GLY A 390 -8.21 -11.17 -30.64
N LYS A 391 -8.43 -12.09 -31.59
CA LYS A 391 -7.48 -13.16 -31.93
C LYS A 391 -6.13 -12.59 -32.36
N GLY A 392 -5.04 -13.15 -31.82
CA GLY A 392 -3.67 -12.70 -32.12
C GLY A 392 -3.26 -11.43 -31.35
N ILE A 393 -4.06 -11.00 -30.37
CA ILE A 393 -3.74 -9.89 -29.48
C ILE A 393 -3.74 -10.39 -28.04
N SER A 394 -2.76 -9.95 -27.24
CA SER A 394 -2.70 -10.29 -25.81
C SER A 394 -3.01 -9.10 -24.92
N ILE A 395 -3.74 -9.37 -23.83
CA ILE A 395 -4.11 -8.42 -22.79
C ILE A 395 -3.44 -8.84 -21.49
N GLY A 396 -2.73 -7.90 -20.89
CA GLY A 396 -2.19 -7.98 -19.54
C GLY A 396 -3.21 -7.48 -18.51
N ILE A 397 -3.31 -8.12 -17.34
CA ILE A 397 -4.12 -7.63 -16.22
C ILE A 397 -3.26 -7.67 -14.96
N VAL A 398 -3.28 -6.56 -14.20
CA VAL A 398 -2.73 -6.51 -12.83
C VAL A 398 -3.88 -6.24 -11.89
N ASP A 399 -4.27 -7.26 -11.13
CA ASP A 399 -5.39 -7.18 -10.19
C ASP A 399 -5.17 -8.16 -9.02
N ASN A 400 -6.18 -8.45 -8.21
CA ASN A 400 -6.07 -9.39 -7.11
C ASN A 400 -5.83 -10.85 -7.55
N VAL A 401 -5.59 -11.75 -6.59
CA VAL A 401 -5.39 -13.19 -6.84
C VAL A 401 -6.55 -13.80 -7.66
N LEU A 402 -6.22 -14.48 -8.77
CA LEU A 402 -7.17 -14.99 -9.78
C LEU A 402 -7.53 -16.46 -9.57
N LEU A 403 -8.78 -16.83 -9.89
CA LEU A 403 -9.18 -18.23 -10.05
C LEU A 403 -8.76 -18.75 -11.44
N VAL A 404 -7.56 -19.31 -11.54
CA VAL A 404 -6.91 -19.61 -12.83
C VAL A 404 -7.64 -20.58 -13.75
N ASP A 405 -8.54 -21.42 -13.23
CA ASP A 405 -9.20 -22.51 -13.95
C ASP A 405 -10.69 -22.24 -14.29
N HIS A 406 -11.16 -21.00 -14.12
CA HIS A 406 -12.54 -20.64 -14.44
C HIS A 406 -12.85 -20.79 -15.95
N ALA A 407 -14.00 -21.37 -16.28
CA ALA A 407 -14.39 -21.75 -17.65
C ALA A 407 -14.45 -20.59 -18.66
N GLU A 408 -14.68 -19.36 -18.17
CA GLU A 408 -14.67 -18.16 -19.01
C GLU A 408 -13.30 -17.83 -19.61
N TYR A 409 -12.19 -18.05 -18.90
CA TYR A 409 -10.88 -17.52 -19.33
C TYR A 409 -9.71 -18.50 -19.20
N ALA A 410 -9.93 -19.73 -18.70
CA ALA A 410 -8.86 -20.72 -18.53
C ALA A 410 -8.14 -21.06 -19.85
N SER A 411 -8.85 -21.11 -20.98
CA SER A 411 -8.24 -21.33 -22.31
C SER A 411 -7.42 -20.13 -22.82
N GLN A 412 -7.80 -18.94 -22.40
CA GLN A 412 -7.19 -17.67 -22.77
C GLN A 412 -5.96 -17.39 -21.90
N LEU A 413 -5.93 -17.86 -20.64
CA LEU A 413 -4.84 -17.67 -19.69
C LEU A 413 -3.56 -18.34 -20.19
N LYS A 414 -2.60 -17.51 -20.62
CA LYS A 414 -1.26 -17.93 -21.06
C LYS A 414 -0.23 -17.83 -19.93
N TRP A 415 -0.47 -16.92 -18.99
CA TRP A 415 0.47 -16.58 -17.94
C TRP A 415 -0.24 -16.14 -16.67
N TYR A 416 0.14 -16.71 -15.53
CA TYR A 416 -0.28 -16.30 -14.20
C TYR A 416 0.92 -16.29 -13.25
N GLU A 417 1.18 -15.12 -12.67
CA GLU A 417 2.11 -14.93 -11.57
C GLU A 417 1.48 -14.13 -10.44
N GLU A 418 2.13 -14.11 -9.27
CA GLU A 418 1.66 -13.39 -8.10
C GLU A 418 2.76 -12.49 -7.54
N VAL A 419 2.38 -11.31 -7.06
CA VAL A 419 3.26 -10.38 -6.35
C VAL A 419 2.73 -10.19 -4.93
N GLY A 420 3.50 -10.65 -3.96
CA GLY A 420 3.21 -10.44 -2.54
C GLY A 420 1.98 -11.19 -2.02
N ALA A 421 1.44 -12.16 -2.76
CA ALA A 421 0.36 -13.04 -2.30
C ALA A 421 0.89 -14.07 -1.29
N SER A 422 0.10 -14.37 -0.25
CA SER A 422 0.47 -15.40 0.72
C SER A 422 0.21 -16.81 0.14
N PRO A 423 0.99 -17.86 0.49
CA PRO A 423 0.83 -19.20 -0.09
C PRO A 423 -0.60 -19.78 -0.02
N GLY A 424 -1.33 -19.49 1.06
CA GLY A 424 -2.72 -19.92 1.27
C GLY A 424 -3.78 -18.90 0.88
N GLU A 425 -3.41 -17.80 0.22
CA GLU A 425 -4.34 -16.74 -0.14
C GLU A 425 -5.36 -17.22 -1.18
N GLN A 426 -6.64 -16.98 -0.90
CA GLN A 426 -7.75 -17.37 -1.77
C GLN A 426 -7.91 -16.41 -2.95
N THR A 427 -8.57 -16.89 -3.99
CA THR A 427 -8.98 -16.07 -5.13
C THR A 427 -9.90 -14.91 -4.70
N GLN A 428 -9.92 -13.83 -5.47
CA GLN A 428 -10.71 -12.63 -5.17
C GLN A 428 -11.77 -12.36 -6.23
N MET A 429 -12.89 -11.75 -5.80
CA MET A 429 -14.02 -11.51 -6.72
C MET A 429 -13.65 -10.57 -7.86
N HIS A 430 -12.86 -9.54 -7.54
CA HIS A 430 -12.51 -8.49 -8.47
C HIS A 430 -11.68 -9.04 -9.65
N ALA A 431 -10.68 -9.87 -9.35
CA ALA A 431 -9.80 -10.52 -10.32
C ALA A 431 -10.57 -11.36 -11.36
N SER A 432 -11.49 -12.21 -10.87
CA SER A 432 -12.31 -13.07 -11.74
C SER A 432 -13.24 -12.25 -12.62
N ALA A 433 -13.84 -11.19 -12.06
CA ALA A 433 -14.71 -10.29 -12.80
C ALA A 433 -13.96 -9.60 -13.95
N VAL A 434 -12.82 -8.95 -13.67
CA VAL A 434 -12.09 -8.17 -14.69
C VAL A 434 -11.48 -9.05 -15.78
N ALA A 435 -11.00 -10.25 -15.43
CA ALA A 435 -10.54 -11.23 -16.41
C ALA A 435 -11.66 -11.67 -17.36
N SER A 436 -12.83 -12.01 -16.81
CA SER A 436 -13.98 -12.44 -17.63
C SER A 436 -14.58 -11.30 -18.47
N ILE A 437 -14.54 -10.05 -18.03
CA ILE A 437 -14.98 -8.91 -18.84
C ILE A 437 -14.04 -8.69 -20.04
N ALA A 438 -12.73 -8.85 -19.86
CA ALA A 438 -11.77 -8.67 -20.94
C ALA A 438 -11.85 -9.80 -21.97
N VAL A 439 -11.66 -11.05 -21.51
CA VAL A 439 -11.39 -12.21 -22.38
C VAL A 439 -12.34 -13.40 -22.17
N GLY A 440 -13.40 -13.23 -21.37
CA GLY A 440 -14.36 -14.30 -21.11
C GLY A 440 -14.98 -14.85 -22.39
N ARG A 441 -15.05 -16.17 -22.53
CA ARG A 441 -15.62 -16.84 -23.71
C ARG A 441 -17.05 -16.41 -24.01
N THR A 442 -17.89 -16.19 -22.99
CA THR A 442 -19.29 -15.79 -23.18
C THR A 442 -19.61 -14.39 -22.64
N VAL A 443 -18.75 -13.91 -21.74
CA VAL A 443 -18.89 -12.63 -21.04
C VAL A 443 -18.03 -11.51 -21.63
N GLY A 444 -16.91 -11.88 -22.26
CA GLY A 444 -15.81 -11.00 -22.58
C GLY A 444 -16.00 -10.21 -23.86
N VAL A 445 -15.28 -9.09 -23.95
CA VAL A 445 -15.24 -8.25 -25.15
C VAL A 445 -14.33 -8.88 -26.21
N ALA A 446 -13.21 -9.49 -25.83
CA ALA A 446 -12.23 -10.09 -26.72
C ALA A 446 -11.97 -11.57 -26.36
N PRO A 447 -12.91 -12.49 -26.66
CA PRO A 447 -12.90 -13.87 -26.17
C PRO A 447 -11.72 -14.74 -26.68
N ASP A 448 -11.05 -14.33 -27.76
CA ASP A 448 -9.90 -15.05 -28.33
C ASP A 448 -8.55 -14.35 -28.06
N ALA A 449 -8.55 -13.27 -27.27
CA ALA A 449 -7.32 -12.61 -26.85
C ALA A 449 -6.57 -13.45 -25.79
N GLY A 450 -5.23 -13.42 -25.85
CA GLY A 450 -4.38 -14.07 -24.84
C GLY A 450 -4.42 -13.30 -23.52
N LEU A 451 -4.55 -13.99 -22.39
CA LEU A 451 -4.57 -13.38 -21.06
C LEU A 451 -3.25 -13.62 -20.33
N TYR A 452 -2.63 -12.52 -19.91
CA TYR A 452 -1.45 -12.50 -19.05
C TYR A 452 -1.81 -11.79 -17.75
N PHE A 453 -1.68 -12.46 -16.63
CA PHE A 453 -2.26 -11.97 -15.38
C PHE A 453 -1.24 -11.97 -14.24
N ILE A 454 -1.16 -10.86 -13.51
CA ILE A 454 -0.39 -10.73 -12.28
C ILE A 454 -1.34 -10.49 -11.10
N GLY A 455 -1.42 -11.46 -10.19
CA GLY A 455 -2.21 -11.38 -8.96
C GLY A 455 -1.45 -10.67 -7.83
N THR A 456 -1.95 -9.53 -7.36
CA THR A 456 -1.43 -8.81 -6.20
C THR A 456 -2.11 -9.29 -4.93
N GLY A 457 -1.32 -9.66 -3.92
CA GLY A 457 -1.83 -10.14 -2.63
C GLY A 457 -2.61 -9.08 -1.85
N ASP A 458 -3.71 -9.48 -1.22
CA ASP A 458 -4.58 -8.67 -0.38
C ASP A 458 -4.27 -8.90 1.11
N ASN A 459 -3.12 -8.41 1.54
CA ASN A 459 -2.62 -8.59 2.91
C ASN A 459 -2.03 -7.28 3.48
N PRO A 460 -1.64 -7.22 4.77
CA PRO A 460 -1.12 -6.00 5.37
C PRO A 460 0.08 -5.38 4.62
N ARG A 461 0.83 -6.16 3.82
CA ARG A 461 1.87 -5.59 2.94
C ARG A 461 1.29 -4.63 1.94
N ARG A 462 0.16 -4.96 1.29
CA ARG A 462 -0.52 -4.10 0.32
C ARG A 462 -0.90 -2.75 0.93
N ILE A 463 -1.33 -2.75 2.20
CA ILE A 463 -1.66 -1.52 2.94
C ILE A 463 -0.41 -0.65 3.13
N LEU A 464 0.74 -1.25 3.43
CA LEU A 464 2.00 -0.53 3.65
C LEU A 464 2.70 -0.12 2.35
N SER A 465 2.75 -1.01 1.36
CA SER A 465 3.44 -0.81 0.08
C SER A 465 2.60 -0.04 -0.94
N GLY A 466 1.30 0.15 -0.70
CA GLY A 466 0.37 0.79 -1.62
C GLY A 466 0.46 0.19 -3.03
N PHE A 467 0.74 1.04 -4.02
CA PHE A 467 0.80 0.65 -5.43
C PHE A 467 2.15 0.07 -5.90
N SER A 468 3.14 -0.12 -5.02
CA SER A 468 4.43 -0.68 -5.43
C SER A 468 4.33 -2.12 -5.97
N GLN A 469 3.39 -2.93 -5.44
CA GLN A 469 3.14 -4.27 -5.98
C GLN A 469 2.52 -4.22 -7.38
N THR A 470 1.62 -3.26 -7.63
CA THR A 470 1.05 -3.00 -8.95
C THR A 470 2.14 -2.56 -9.93
N ALA A 471 3.06 -1.68 -9.50
CA ALA A 471 4.21 -1.26 -10.31
C ALA A 471 5.08 -2.45 -10.75
N LEU A 472 5.37 -3.38 -9.84
CA LEU A 472 6.08 -4.61 -10.17
C LEU A 472 5.30 -5.47 -11.17
N GLY A 473 3.99 -5.63 -10.98
CA GLY A 473 3.16 -6.39 -11.92
C GLY A 473 3.14 -5.79 -13.32
N VAL A 474 3.09 -4.46 -13.44
CA VAL A 474 3.18 -3.77 -14.74
C VAL A 474 4.53 -4.03 -15.41
N ARG A 475 5.63 -3.82 -14.69
CA ARG A 475 6.98 -4.10 -15.22
C ARG A 475 7.15 -5.56 -15.62
N ARG A 476 6.59 -6.47 -14.84
CA ARG A 476 6.61 -7.90 -15.16
C ARG A 476 5.90 -8.21 -16.47
N LEU A 477 4.73 -7.62 -16.71
CA LEU A 477 4.04 -7.79 -17.99
C LEU A 477 4.84 -7.19 -19.14
N VAL A 478 5.57 -6.10 -18.93
CA VAL A 478 6.51 -5.54 -19.93
C VAL A 478 7.66 -6.52 -20.20
N GLU A 479 8.29 -7.07 -19.16
CA GLU A 479 9.34 -8.09 -19.28
C GLU A 479 8.86 -9.31 -20.04
N VAL A 480 7.71 -9.87 -19.64
CA VAL A 480 7.09 -11.01 -20.33
C VAL A 480 6.84 -10.65 -21.79
N SER A 481 6.22 -9.50 -22.08
CA SER A 481 5.92 -9.06 -23.45
C SER A 481 7.16 -8.97 -24.35
N ARG A 482 8.33 -8.58 -23.81
CA ARG A 482 9.59 -8.53 -24.56
C ARG A 482 10.08 -9.90 -25.01
N LEU A 483 9.74 -10.95 -24.28
CA LEU A 483 10.10 -12.34 -24.59
C LEU A 483 9.11 -13.00 -25.55
N LEU A 484 7.95 -12.39 -25.80
CA LEU A 484 6.92 -12.94 -26.66
C LEU A 484 7.19 -12.63 -28.15
N PRO A 485 6.83 -13.55 -29.05
CA PRO A 485 6.84 -13.27 -30.48
C PRO A 485 5.80 -12.17 -30.82
N PRO A 486 5.98 -11.44 -31.94
CA PRO A 486 5.14 -10.30 -32.30
C PRO A 486 3.62 -10.54 -32.22
N GLU A 487 3.16 -11.71 -32.66
CA GLU A 487 1.77 -12.16 -32.71
C GLU A 487 1.15 -12.53 -31.35
N GLU A 488 1.94 -12.49 -30.28
CA GLU A 488 1.49 -12.75 -28.92
C GLU A 488 1.78 -11.60 -27.97
N LYS A 489 2.40 -10.52 -28.46
CA LYS A 489 2.78 -9.39 -27.62
C LYS A 489 1.58 -8.82 -26.87
N ILE A 490 1.83 -8.46 -25.62
CA ILE A 490 0.85 -7.76 -24.80
C ILE A 490 0.72 -6.34 -25.38
N ARG A 491 -0.48 -6.01 -25.87
CA ARG A 491 -0.78 -4.71 -26.50
C ARG A 491 -1.56 -3.78 -25.60
N ALA A 492 -2.23 -4.32 -24.58
CA ALA A 492 -2.94 -3.57 -23.57
C ALA A 492 -2.66 -4.13 -22.18
N ILE A 493 -2.56 -3.28 -21.16
CA ILE A 493 -2.58 -3.66 -19.75
C ILE A 493 -3.78 -2.99 -19.09
N SER A 494 -4.68 -3.79 -18.52
CA SER A 494 -5.80 -3.32 -17.71
C SER A 494 -5.45 -3.36 -16.22
N ILE A 495 -5.53 -2.21 -15.55
CA ILE A 495 -5.35 -2.08 -14.11
C ILE A 495 -6.65 -1.51 -13.55
N SER A 496 -7.47 -2.35 -12.95
CA SER A 496 -8.81 -1.97 -12.49
C SER A 496 -8.79 -1.23 -11.14
N GLN A 497 -7.77 -0.39 -10.93
CA GLN A 497 -7.53 0.44 -9.75
C GLN A 497 -7.00 1.82 -10.19
N GLY A 498 -7.07 2.81 -9.30
CA GLY A 498 -6.56 4.16 -9.57
C GLY A 498 -5.80 4.71 -8.38
N TRP A 499 -4.78 5.51 -8.64
CA TRP A 499 -3.90 6.13 -7.65
C TRP A 499 -3.91 7.66 -7.78
N THR A 500 -3.54 8.34 -6.68
CA THR A 500 -3.41 9.79 -6.59
C THR A 500 -2.15 10.19 -5.83
N PRO A 501 -1.62 11.41 -6.04
CA PRO A 501 -0.45 11.89 -5.30
C PRO A 501 -0.63 11.75 -3.78
N GLY A 502 0.42 11.29 -3.10
CA GLY A 502 0.46 11.09 -1.64
C GLY A 502 0.04 9.70 -1.14
N ILE A 503 -0.36 8.78 -2.03
CA ILE A 503 -0.50 7.35 -1.69
C ILE A 503 0.85 6.64 -1.88
N ALA A 504 1.18 5.67 -1.01
CA ALA A 504 2.39 4.86 -1.16
C ALA A 504 2.43 4.13 -2.53
N GLY A 505 3.59 4.10 -3.16
CA GLY A 505 3.78 3.48 -4.48
C GLY A 505 3.33 4.35 -5.67
N PHE A 506 2.87 5.58 -5.45
CA PHE A 506 2.36 6.48 -6.51
C PHE A 506 3.40 6.73 -7.62
N GLU A 507 4.63 7.09 -7.25
CA GLU A 507 5.68 7.39 -8.23
C GLU A 507 6.14 6.11 -8.95
N GLU A 508 6.25 5.01 -8.21
CA GLU A 508 6.67 3.71 -8.73
C GLU A 508 5.69 3.19 -9.78
N VAL A 509 4.39 3.21 -9.49
CA VAL A 509 3.38 2.73 -10.45
C VAL A 509 3.27 3.68 -11.63
N SER A 510 3.36 5.00 -11.41
CA SER A 510 3.32 5.97 -12.50
C SER A 510 4.53 5.84 -13.42
N ALA A 511 5.71 5.54 -12.88
CA ALA A 511 6.91 5.22 -13.67
C ALA A 511 6.74 3.92 -14.46
N ALA A 512 6.25 2.86 -13.83
CA ALA A 512 5.98 1.58 -14.49
C ALA A 512 4.98 1.72 -15.66
N VAL A 513 3.95 2.55 -15.50
CA VAL A 513 3.01 2.88 -16.59
C VAL A 513 3.74 3.56 -17.75
N ARG A 514 4.56 4.59 -17.49
CA ARG A 514 5.35 5.26 -18.53
C ARG A 514 6.31 4.31 -19.25
N GLU A 515 6.93 3.39 -18.51
CA GLU A 515 7.81 2.35 -19.08
C GLU A 515 7.05 1.40 -20.01
N ALA A 516 5.84 0.98 -19.63
CA ALA A 516 4.98 0.14 -20.46
C ALA A 516 4.50 0.88 -21.72
N GLU A 517 4.13 2.15 -21.58
CA GLU A 517 3.73 3.00 -22.71
C GLU A 517 4.88 3.23 -23.69
N ALA A 518 6.10 3.47 -23.18
CA ALA A 518 7.30 3.55 -23.99
C ALA A 518 7.63 2.24 -24.73
N ALA A 519 7.16 1.09 -24.20
CA ALA A 519 7.24 -0.21 -24.86
C ALA A 519 6.10 -0.47 -25.87
N GLY A 520 5.23 0.52 -26.13
CA GLY A 520 4.12 0.41 -27.08
C GLY A 520 2.88 -0.30 -26.53
N ILE A 521 2.77 -0.42 -25.20
CA ILE A 521 1.65 -1.08 -24.53
C ILE A 521 0.66 -0.04 -24.01
N PHE A 522 -0.61 -0.16 -24.39
CA PHE A 522 -1.63 0.75 -23.89
C PHE A 522 -2.06 0.38 -22.46
N VAL A 523 -1.76 1.23 -21.47
CA VAL A 523 -2.14 0.97 -20.09
C VAL A 523 -3.43 1.70 -19.72
N LEU A 524 -4.44 0.98 -19.23
CA LEU A 524 -5.75 1.51 -18.82
C LEU A 524 -5.90 1.41 -17.29
N TYR A 525 -6.24 2.52 -16.63
CA TYR A 525 -6.41 2.57 -15.16
C TYR A 525 -7.45 3.60 -14.70
N CYS A 526 -8.07 3.37 -13.53
CA CYS A 526 -9.29 4.09 -13.10
C CYS A 526 -9.09 5.59 -12.81
N SER A 527 -7.85 6.07 -12.69
CA SER A 527 -7.52 7.50 -12.52
C SER A 527 -6.83 8.11 -13.75
N MET A 528 -6.90 7.43 -14.90
CA MET A 528 -6.27 7.84 -16.15
C MET A 528 -6.74 9.22 -16.62
N ASP A 529 -8.03 9.53 -16.51
CA ASP A 529 -8.64 10.79 -16.94
C ASP A 529 -8.08 12.02 -16.19
N ARG A 530 -7.54 11.83 -14.99
CA ARG A 530 -6.92 12.89 -14.18
C ARG A 530 -5.54 13.29 -14.67
N VAL A 531 -4.82 12.36 -15.30
CA VAL A 531 -3.44 12.54 -15.79
C VAL A 531 -3.45 12.76 -17.30
N ARG A 532 -4.20 11.94 -18.03
CA ARG A 532 -4.44 12.03 -19.47
C ARG A 532 -5.84 12.58 -19.72
N ARG A 533 -5.94 13.91 -19.74
CA ARG A 533 -7.23 14.61 -19.87
C ARG A 533 -7.97 14.35 -21.18
N ASP A 534 -7.28 13.82 -22.18
CA ASP A 534 -7.85 13.45 -23.49
C ASP A 534 -8.54 12.08 -23.45
N TYR A 535 -8.28 11.29 -22.39
CA TYR A 535 -8.82 9.95 -22.20
C TYR A 535 -9.93 9.94 -21.16
N ARG A 536 -10.95 10.80 -21.32
CA ARG A 536 -12.08 10.84 -20.38
C ARG A 536 -13.03 9.68 -20.64
N PHE A 537 -13.43 9.00 -19.58
CA PHE A 537 -14.33 7.85 -19.66
C PHE A 537 -15.33 7.83 -18.49
N SER A 538 -16.38 7.04 -18.64
CA SER A 538 -17.19 6.56 -17.52
C SER A 538 -17.91 5.25 -17.89
N GLY A 539 -18.61 4.65 -16.94
CA GLY A 539 -19.32 3.38 -17.13
C GLY A 539 -20.83 3.57 -17.20
N LEU A 540 -21.50 2.90 -18.13
CA LEU A 540 -22.94 3.00 -18.36
C LEU A 540 -23.75 2.16 -17.37
N GLY A 541 -24.87 2.72 -16.95
CA GLY A 541 -25.95 2.03 -16.25
C GLY A 541 -26.88 1.32 -17.22
N ARG A 542 -27.46 0.17 -16.85
CA ARG A 542 -28.54 -0.50 -17.61
C ARG A 542 -29.56 -1.10 -16.65
N ASN A 543 -30.84 -1.08 -16.98
CA ASN A 543 -31.83 -1.89 -16.27
C ASN A 543 -31.57 -3.39 -16.52
N ALA A 544 -31.70 -4.23 -15.50
CA ALA A 544 -31.29 -5.63 -15.57
C ALA A 544 -31.98 -6.43 -16.70
N LEU A 545 -33.23 -6.08 -17.03
CA LEU A 545 -34.05 -6.76 -18.04
C LEU A 545 -34.03 -6.12 -19.44
N GLU A 546 -33.38 -4.97 -19.61
CA GLU A 546 -33.33 -4.29 -20.91
C GLU A 546 -32.26 -4.88 -21.84
N ASP A 547 -32.41 -4.71 -23.14
CA ASP A 547 -31.49 -5.29 -24.12
C ASP A 547 -30.08 -4.63 -24.02
N PRO A 548 -29.02 -5.37 -23.70
CA PRO A 548 -27.66 -4.84 -23.64
C PRO A 548 -27.10 -4.41 -24.99
N ASP A 549 -27.65 -4.85 -26.12
CA ASP A 549 -27.15 -4.46 -27.45
C ASP A 549 -27.74 -3.13 -27.95
N LEU A 550 -28.82 -2.62 -27.32
CA LEU A 550 -29.43 -1.36 -27.69
C LEU A 550 -28.82 -0.18 -26.92
N PRO A 551 -28.25 0.84 -27.60
CA PRO A 551 -27.72 2.03 -26.93
C PRO A 551 -28.76 2.77 -26.07
N THR A 552 -30.03 2.73 -26.48
CA THR A 552 -31.14 3.38 -25.76
C THR A 552 -31.53 2.72 -24.44
N SER A 553 -31.05 1.49 -24.18
CA SER A 553 -31.23 0.80 -22.90
C SER A 553 -30.26 1.28 -21.81
N TYR A 554 -29.30 2.13 -22.17
CA TYR A 554 -28.31 2.63 -21.23
C TYR A 554 -28.70 3.96 -20.62
N THR A 555 -28.18 4.19 -19.42
CA THR A 555 -28.35 5.41 -18.63
C THR A 555 -27.06 5.70 -17.85
N THR A 556 -27.11 6.64 -16.92
CA THR A 556 -26.02 6.88 -15.97
C THR A 556 -25.80 5.67 -15.09
N GLY A 557 -24.54 5.33 -14.79
CA GLY A 557 -24.24 4.32 -13.78
C GLY A 557 -24.78 4.74 -12.41
N ILE A 558 -25.27 3.77 -11.64
CA ILE A 558 -26.06 4.01 -10.42
C ILE A 558 -25.36 4.98 -9.48
N TRP A 559 -24.08 4.75 -9.20
CA TRP A 559 -23.34 5.49 -8.16
C TRP A 559 -22.84 6.87 -8.62
N TRP A 560 -22.69 7.10 -9.93
CA TRP A 560 -22.20 8.38 -10.46
C TRP A 560 -23.29 9.26 -11.06
N ARG A 561 -24.55 8.84 -11.07
CA ARG A 561 -25.69 9.69 -11.43
C ARG A 561 -25.63 11.11 -10.83
N PRO A 562 -25.27 11.30 -9.54
CA PRO A 562 -25.14 12.66 -8.99
C PRO A 562 -24.04 13.51 -9.63
N LEU A 563 -23.00 12.90 -10.21
CA LEU A 563 -21.94 13.62 -10.95
C LEU A 563 -22.43 14.11 -12.31
N PHE A 564 -23.29 13.33 -12.98
CA PHE A 564 -23.90 13.70 -14.26
C PHE A 564 -24.74 14.97 -14.12
N GLU A 565 -25.57 15.03 -13.08
CA GLU A 565 -26.42 16.20 -12.75
C GLU A 565 -25.57 17.45 -12.52
N LYS A 566 -24.44 17.32 -11.81
CA LYS A 566 -23.52 18.43 -11.55
C LYS A 566 -22.78 18.92 -12.80
N ARG A 567 -22.51 18.03 -13.76
CA ARG A 567 -21.75 18.35 -14.99
C ARG A 567 -22.62 18.81 -16.16
N ASN A 568 -23.96 18.74 -16.06
CA ASN A 568 -24.89 19.03 -17.15
C ASN A 568 -24.61 18.22 -18.44
N GLY A 569 -24.19 16.95 -18.31
CA GLY A 569 -23.77 16.12 -19.44
C GLY A 569 -22.33 15.63 -19.34
N MET A 570 -21.96 14.60 -20.13
CA MET A 570 -20.58 14.09 -20.25
C MET A 570 -20.19 13.82 -21.72
N THR A 571 -20.48 14.76 -22.62
CA THR A 571 -20.25 14.64 -24.08
C THR A 571 -18.78 14.43 -24.47
N ASP A 572 -17.86 14.78 -23.59
CA ASP A 572 -16.41 14.65 -23.76
C ASP A 572 -15.86 13.30 -23.25
N SER A 573 -16.72 12.40 -22.77
CA SER A 573 -16.32 11.14 -22.15
C SER A 573 -16.80 9.95 -22.97
N LEU A 574 -15.92 8.96 -23.19
CA LEU A 574 -16.26 7.68 -23.78
C LEU A 574 -16.93 6.78 -22.74
N LEU A 575 -18.12 6.27 -23.05
CA LEU A 575 -18.96 5.51 -22.14
C LEU A 575 -19.09 4.07 -22.61
N VAL A 576 -18.85 3.11 -21.71
CA VAL A 576 -18.96 1.66 -22.00
C VAL A 576 -19.76 0.94 -20.91
N PRO A 577 -20.33 -0.26 -21.18
CA PRO A 577 -21.17 -0.99 -20.23
C PRO A 577 -20.48 -1.29 -18.89
N MET A 578 -21.19 -1.06 -17.79
CA MET A 578 -20.66 -1.24 -16.43
C MET A 578 -21.69 -1.91 -15.50
N ASP A 579 -22.88 -1.33 -15.33
CA ASP A 579 -23.88 -1.91 -14.43
C ASP A 579 -24.62 -3.09 -15.07
N SER A 580 -25.27 -3.89 -14.23
CA SER A 580 -26.07 -5.06 -14.63
C SER A 580 -25.28 -6.04 -15.50
N ARG A 581 -24.09 -6.46 -15.05
CA ARG A 581 -23.31 -7.50 -15.74
C ARG A 581 -23.27 -8.78 -14.92
N ALA A 582 -23.25 -9.90 -15.63
CA ALA A 582 -22.95 -11.20 -15.08
C ALA A 582 -21.53 -11.59 -15.50
N VAL A 583 -20.71 -11.98 -14.52
CA VAL A 583 -19.27 -12.23 -14.66
C VAL A 583 -18.87 -13.52 -13.96
N ALA A 584 -17.65 -13.99 -14.24
CA ALA A 584 -17.06 -15.14 -13.57
C ALA A 584 -17.00 -14.93 -12.05
N ALA A 585 -17.44 -15.93 -11.29
CA ALA A 585 -17.36 -15.91 -9.84
C ALA A 585 -16.00 -16.48 -9.36
N PRO A 586 -15.46 -16.01 -8.23
CA PRO A 586 -14.21 -16.52 -7.67
C PRO A 586 -14.39 -17.84 -6.90
N ASN A 587 -15.61 -18.34 -6.74
CA ASN A 587 -15.93 -19.42 -5.80
C ASN A 587 -16.04 -20.80 -6.49
N GLY A 588 -15.83 -20.90 -7.79
CA GLY A 588 -15.78 -22.17 -8.52
C GLY A 588 -15.65 -22.00 -10.04
N ARG A 589 -15.25 -23.08 -10.72
CA ARG A 589 -14.92 -23.08 -12.15
C ARG A 589 -16.06 -22.64 -13.08
N ASP A 590 -17.29 -23.01 -12.76
CA ASP A 590 -18.49 -22.79 -13.59
C ASP A 590 -19.51 -21.86 -12.92
N GLU A 591 -19.06 -21.07 -11.94
CA GLU A 591 -19.91 -20.24 -11.09
C GLU A 591 -19.96 -18.81 -11.62
N TYR A 592 -21.12 -18.16 -11.58
CA TYR A 592 -21.30 -16.80 -12.09
C TYR A 592 -21.97 -15.91 -11.06
N VAL A 593 -21.69 -14.61 -11.16
CA VAL A 593 -22.31 -13.59 -10.33
C VAL A 593 -22.93 -12.52 -11.20
N PHE A 594 -24.20 -12.20 -10.95
CA PHE A 594 -24.81 -10.98 -11.46
C PHE A 594 -24.61 -9.85 -10.45
N TYR A 595 -24.03 -8.75 -10.91
CA TYR A 595 -23.90 -7.52 -10.15
C TYR A 595 -24.81 -6.45 -10.74
N ARG A 596 -25.68 -5.91 -9.90
CA ARG A 596 -26.53 -4.79 -10.29
C ARG A 596 -25.74 -3.52 -10.59
N SER A 597 -24.72 -3.25 -9.77
CA SER A 597 -23.92 -2.03 -9.80
C SER A 597 -22.45 -2.41 -9.98
N GLY A 598 -21.80 -1.85 -11.00
CA GLY A 598 -20.39 -2.00 -11.27
C GLY A 598 -19.59 -0.78 -10.84
N GLY A 599 -18.26 -0.85 -10.99
CA GLY A 599 -17.35 0.27 -10.78
C GLY A 599 -16.59 0.63 -12.05
N TRP A 600 -15.89 1.77 -12.05
CA TRP A 600 -14.96 2.10 -13.15
C TRP A 600 -13.88 1.03 -13.38
N SER A 601 -13.63 0.18 -12.38
CA SER A 601 -12.81 -1.02 -12.52
C SER A 601 -13.29 -1.98 -13.61
N TRP A 602 -14.56 -1.94 -13.99
CA TRP A 602 -15.15 -2.79 -15.03
C TRP A 602 -15.03 -2.17 -16.42
N VAL A 603 -14.85 -0.85 -16.48
CA VAL A 603 -14.63 -0.09 -17.72
C VAL A 603 -13.24 -0.39 -18.28
N MET A 604 -12.23 -0.54 -17.43
CA MET A 604 -10.84 -0.80 -17.85
C MET A 604 -10.68 -2.09 -18.69
N PRO A 605 -11.15 -3.27 -18.23
CA PRO A 605 -11.05 -4.49 -19.02
C PRO A 605 -11.94 -4.46 -20.26
N TYR A 606 -13.08 -3.76 -20.22
CA TYR A 606 -13.93 -3.57 -21.40
C TYR A 606 -13.20 -2.79 -22.50
N LEU A 607 -12.59 -1.65 -22.14
CA LEU A 607 -11.81 -0.82 -23.07
C LEU A 607 -10.57 -1.57 -23.59
N ALA A 608 -9.91 -2.35 -22.74
CA ALA A 608 -8.77 -3.18 -23.15
C ALA A 608 -9.19 -4.23 -24.20
N GLY A 609 -10.34 -4.88 -23.98
CA GLY A 609 -10.93 -5.81 -24.93
C GLY A 609 -11.34 -5.12 -26.23
N LEU A 610 -11.99 -3.94 -26.16
CA LEU A 610 -12.40 -3.20 -27.35
C LEU A 610 -11.20 -2.76 -28.19
N TYR A 611 -10.12 -2.32 -27.56
CA TYR A 611 -8.86 -2.02 -28.25
C TYR A 611 -8.23 -3.27 -28.87
N ALA A 612 -8.30 -4.42 -28.20
CA ALA A 612 -7.84 -5.69 -28.78
C ALA A 612 -8.65 -6.07 -30.04
N LEU A 613 -9.96 -5.84 -30.06
CA LEU A 613 -10.78 -6.02 -31.27
C LEU A 613 -10.32 -5.12 -32.42
N THR A 614 -10.02 -3.85 -32.14
CA THR A 614 -9.53 -2.91 -33.17
C THR A 614 -8.15 -3.30 -33.69
N LEU A 615 -7.26 -3.81 -32.83
CA LEU A 615 -5.92 -4.23 -33.22
C LEU A 615 -5.91 -5.50 -34.08
N GLN A 616 -6.93 -6.36 -33.97
CA GLN A 616 -7.09 -7.48 -34.89
C GLN A 616 -7.34 -6.99 -36.33
N VAL A 617 -8.00 -5.84 -36.49
CA VAL A 617 -8.29 -5.22 -37.80
C VAL A 617 -7.10 -4.42 -38.31
N ASP A 618 -6.51 -3.59 -37.45
CA ASP A 618 -5.35 -2.77 -37.75
C ASP A 618 -4.29 -2.89 -36.63
N PRO A 619 -3.29 -3.76 -36.80
CA PRO A 619 -2.24 -3.95 -35.80
C PRO A 619 -1.40 -2.71 -35.53
N SER A 620 -1.39 -1.73 -36.46
CA SER A 620 -0.60 -0.49 -36.39
C SER A 620 -1.26 0.62 -35.56
N LEU A 621 -2.56 0.46 -35.24
CA LEU A 621 -3.35 1.47 -34.55
C LEU A 621 -2.72 1.86 -33.21
N ARG A 622 -2.51 3.15 -32.99
CA ARG A 622 -2.00 3.69 -31.72
C ARG A 622 -3.13 4.00 -30.73
N PRO A 623 -2.84 4.06 -29.41
CA PRO A 623 -3.85 4.36 -28.40
C PRO A 623 -4.61 5.68 -28.62
N ASP A 624 -3.93 6.76 -29.00
CA ASP A 624 -4.56 8.06 -29.26
C ASP A 624 -5.53 8.00 -30.46
N GLU A 625 -5.16 7.24 -31.50
CA GLU A 625 -5.99 7.05 -32.69
C GLU A 625 -7.21 6.19 -32.38
N PHE A 626 -7.02 5.10 -31.62
CA PHE A 626 -8.12 4.30 -31.10
C PHE A 626 -9.12 5.17 -30.32
N TRP A 627 -8.62 6.00 -29.39
CA TRP A 627 -9.48 6.82 -28.56
C TRP A 627 -10.23 7.87 -29.38
N SER A 628 -9.54 8.53 -30.30
CA SER A 628 -10.13 9.51 -31.21
C SER A 628 -11.22 8.90 -32.10
N LEU A 629 -10.96 7.74 -32.70
CA LEU A 629 -11.94 7.01 -33.50
C LEU A 629 -13.14 6.58 -32.64
N ALA A 630 -12.93 6.06 -31.43
CA ALA A 630 -14.01 5.67 -30.53
C ALA A 630 -14.90 6.85 -30.14
N MET A 631 -14.33 8.03 -29.90
CA MET A 631 -15.08 9.26 -29.63
C MET A 631 -15.83 9.76 -30.87
N LYS A 632 -15.22 9.65 -32.06
CA LYS A 632 -15.82 10.06 -33.34
C LYS A 632 -17.03 9.18 -33.69
N THR A 633 -16.92 7.87 -33.53
CA THR A 633 -17.96 6.89 -33.90
C THR A 633 -18.99 6.67 -32.80
N GLY A 634 -18.70 7.12 -31.57
CA GLY A 634 -19.60 6.97 -30.43
C GLY A 634 -20.96 7.64 -30.64
N ALA A 635 -22.02 6.91 -30.27
CA ALA A 635 -23.39 7.37 -30.30
C ALA A 635 -23.69 8.29 -29.10
N ILE A 636 -24.64 9.21 -29.25
CA ILE A 636 -25.14 10.04 -28.16
C ILE A 636 -26.61 9.71 -27.97
N ILE A 637 -26.99 9.45 -26.73
CA ILE A 637 -28.39 9.41 -26.31
C ILE A 637 -28.68 10.58 -25.38
N GLU A 638 -29.94 10.98 -25.35
CA GLU A 638 -30.42 12.04 -24.47
C GLU A 638 -31.19 11.45 -23.28
N LEU A 639 -30.92 11.95 -22.08
CA LEU A 639 -31.66 11.61 -20.88
C LEU A 639 -32.50 12.79 -20.42
N LYS A 640 -33.74 12.50 -20.03
CA LYS A 640 -34.63 13.48 -19.37
C LYS A 640 -34.36 13.45 -17.86
N GLN A 641 -33.85 14.56 -17.31
CA GLN A 641 -33.62 14.72 -15.88
C GLN A 641 -33.98 16.15 -15.42
N GLY A 642 -34.77 16.26 -14.34
CA GLY A 642 -35.13 17.56 -13.75
C GLY A 642 -35.82 18.52 -14.72
N GLY A 643 -36.62 18.00 -15.67
CA GLY A 643 -37.27 18.78 -16.73
C GLY A 643 -36.34 19.24 -17.87
N ARG A 644 -35.06 18.86 -17.85
CA ARG A 644 -34.08 19.15 -18.90
C ARG A 644 -33.72 17.87 -19.67
N THR A 645 -33.42 18.02 -20.95
CA THR A 645 -32.89 16.96 -21.79
C THR A 645 -31.38 17.17 -21.91
N LEU A 646 -30.59 16.22 -21.40
CA LEU A 646 -29.13 16.33 -21.37
C LEU A 646 -28.49 15.16 -22.14
N PRO A 647 -27.46 15.40 -22.97
CA PRO A 647 -26.72 14.34 -23.61
C PRO A 647 -25.94 13.53 -22.57
N LEU A 648 -26.11 12.21 -22.55
CA LEU A 648 -25.43 11.33 -21.59
C LEU A 648 -23.91 11.41 -21.74
N GLY A 649 -23.43 11.18 -22.97
CA GLY A 649 -22.02 11.16 -23.35
C GLY A 649 -21.83 10.32 -24.62
N LYS A 650 -20.59 10.10 -25.03
CA LYS A 650 -20.27 9.26 -26.19
C LYS A 650 -20.32 7.79 -25.81
N ILE A 651 -21.46 7.14 -26.02
CA ILE A 651 -21.58 5.68 -25.89
C ILE A 651 -20.75 5.04 -27.00
N ALA A 652 -19.83 4.15 -26.63
CA ALA A 652 -19.01 3.44 -27.60
C ALA A 652 -19.90 2.73 -28.64
N ASN A 653 -19.51 2.77 -29.91
CA ASN A 653 -20.16 2.02 -30.96
C ASN A 653 -19.13 1.04 -31.57
N PRO A 654 -19.01 -0.19 -31.02
CA PRO A 654 -18.04 -1.17 -31.47
C PRO A 654 -18.11 -1.46 -32.98
N GLY A 655 -19.32 -1.57 -33.54
CA GLY A 655 -19.53 -1.77 -34.97
C GLY A 655 -18.92 -0.65 -35.81
N ALA A 656 -19.37 0.59 -35.57
CA ALA A 656 -18.89 1.75 -36.31
C ALA A 656 -17.39 2.04 -36.07
N LEU A 657 -16.88 1.76 -34.87
CA LEU A 657 -15.46 1.86 -34.55
C LEU A 657 -14.63 0.89 -35.41
N ILE A 658 -15.03 -0.38 -35.49
CA ILE A 658 -14.35 -1.38 -36.31
C ILE A 658 -14.36 -1.01 -37.78
N ASP A 659 -15.48 -0.51 -38.30
CA ASP A 659 -15.58 -0.11 -39.70
C ASP A 659 -14.67 1.10 -39.99
N ALA A 660 -14.61 2.09 -39.08
CA ALA A 660 -13.71 3.23 -39.21
C ALA A 660 -12.21 2.83 -39.14
N VAL A 661 -11.86 1.88 -38.27
CA VAL A 661 -10.50 1.33 -38.18
C VAL A 661 -10.12 0.59 -39.47
N ARG A 662 -11.07 -0.14 -40.06
CA ARG A 662 -10.86 -0.83 -41.35
C ARG A 662 -10.55 0.16 -42.47
N THR A 663 -11.36 1.22 -42.61
CA THR A 663 -11.12 2.27 -43.62
C THR A 663 -9.73 2.89 -43.45
N ARG A 664 -9.33 3.22 -42.22
CA ARG A 664 -7.97 3.71 -41.94
C ARG A 664 -6.89 2.72 -42.39
N ALA A 665 -7.07 1.44 -42.09
CA ALA A 665 -6.09 0.41 -42.44
C ALA A 665 -5.96 0.21 -43.96
N GLU A 666 -7.04 0.44 -44.70
CA GLU A 666 -7.06 0.44 -46.17
C GLU A 666 -6.33 1.68 -46.71
N GLU A 667 -6.66 2.88 -46.21
CA GLU A 667 -6.00 4.15 -46.57
C GLU A 667 -4.49 4.15 -46.27
N ALA A 668 -4.03 3.45 -45.24
CA ALA A 668 -2.61 3.36 -44.90
C ALA A 668 -1.81 2.39 -45.80
N ARG A 669 -2.48 1.60 -46.63
CA ARG A 669 -1.86 0.64 -47.58
C ARG A 669 -1.80 1.19 -49.01
N GLU A 670 -2.67 2.15 -49.33
CA GLU A 670 -2.62 2.95 -50.56
C GLU A 670 -1.50 4.01 -50.47
#